data_AF-A0A8J7JBI3-F1
#
_entry.id   AF-A0A8J7JBI3-F1
#
_cell.length_a   1.000
_cell.length_b   1.000
_cell.length_c   1.000
_cell.angle_alpha   90.00
_cell.angle_beta   90.00
_cell.angle_gamma   90.00
#
_symmetry.space_group_name_H-M   'P 1'
#
loop_
_entity.id
_entity.type
_entity.pdbx_description
1 polymer ?
#
loop_
_entity_poly.entity_id
_entity_poly.type
_entity_poly.pdbx_seq_one_letter_code
_entity_poly.pdbx_strand_id
1 'polypeptide(L)'
;MVVFTPDKNSSWEQVQALVKLRFKNAPILPRVLRLLKKVFFYLAYYLFSVLRPVSQEEQNQSSEALAVAYLERGNTLILQNSVGEALENYNQAIALKPDWGAAYYYRGNAFSSKGDLDDALQDYNSAIALGLDWGDLYVNMGNALTGQGKMEEAIESYKGAIARQSDSAETYFYYGNALLSLQQYDRAVEIYEKVLALNPNLHGFRFNFATALTYQGKLEEAVEYYRKELSCRPDFAQGYHFLGNTLDRMNRLEEAKTAWGKAMALKPGDMVLYNDLAIRLMFRGDRAQMIDVLQQGYQEQAQKAKEKKLSQINVRCLSSTWSSVIGHIGLLDYYVKMGLLDRQTHRHTILLTPPNQIVNSCLLDYWKSYIDVVSEPAVIQQLSFLKDCSEDVLAGVTFSDGRTLPYFEAWAIIQKQWEAENRHPLLSLSESHRERGWQALETLGVPRDAWFVCLHVREPGFHKDSKGLYQTFRNANIDTYSLAIQTIVERGGWVIRVGDPSMKPLPPQPQVIDYAHSSIKSDWMDVFLCGACRFYIGTTSGLSHVPPTFGVPCAITNWTPMGIRSAYSADVLLPKLYWSEPEQRYLSFAEVIDPSIGYIQYAPFLIEKGIKPVDNTLEEINALVVEMLERLEGSIEYTEEDICLQEQLDRISSQYTSYPSRLGRNFLQKYRDLLD
;
A
#
# COMPACT_ATOMS: atom_id res chain seq x y z
N MET A 1 13.57 -85.69 -1.28
CA MET A 1 12.81 -84.78 -2.15
C MET A 1 11.78 -85.64 -2.90
N VAL A 2 10.51 -85.54 -2.54
CA VAL A 2 9.38 -86.11 -3.30
C VAL A 2 8.34 -84.99 -3.35
N VAL A 3 8.02 -84.53 -4.56
CA VAL A 3 7.07 -83.46 -4.82
C VAL A 3 5.65 -84.03 -4.63
N PHE A 4 4.86 -83.47 -3.72
CA PHE A 4 3.44 -83.80 -3.58
C PHE A 4 2.61 -82.75 -4.30
N THR A 5 1.91 -83.15 -5.36
CA THR A 5 0.86 -82.35 -5.99
C THR A 5 -0.42 -82.39 -5.12
N PRO A 6 -1.21 -81.30 -5.11
CA PRO A 6 -2.31 -81.14 -4.16
C PRO A 6 -3.57 -81.82 -4.69
N ASP A 7 -3.60 -83.15 -4.68
CA ASP A 7 -4.86 -83.88 -4.68
C ASP A 7 -5.09 -84.44 -3.27
N LYS A 8 -6.20 -84.00 -2.65
CA LYS A 8 -6.48 -84.14 -1.20
C LYS A 8 -6.60 -85.60 -0.76
N ASN A 9 -6.98 -86.50 -1.66
CA ASN A 9 -7.20 -87.90 -1.34
C ASN A 9 -5.95 -88.76 -1.58
N SER A 10 -5.21 -88.52 -2.65
CA SER A 10 -4.05 -89.34 -3.05
C SER A 10 -2.85 -89.18 -2.11
N SER A 11 -2.63 -87.97 -1.60
CA SER A 11 -1.55 -87.68 -0.65
C SER A 11 -1.76 -88.32 0.74
N TRP A 12 -3.01 -88.34 1.24
CA TRP A 12 -3.34 -89.00 2.50
C TRP A 12 -3.24 -90.53 2.40
N GLU A 13 -3.68 -91.11 1.29
CA GLU A 13 -3.56 -92.55 1.06
C GLU A 13 -2.09 -93.03 1.04
N GLN A 14 -1.19 -92.24 0.44
CA GLN A 14 0.25 -92.53 0.42
C GLN A 14 0.89 -92.44 1.81
N VAL A 15 0.55 -91.42 2.61
CA VAL A 15 0.99 -91.30 4.01
C VAL A 15 0.46 -92.46 4.85
N GLN A 16 -0.80 -92.85 4.64
CA GLN A 16 -1.43 -93.97 5.34
C GLN A 16 -0.79 -95.31 4.96
N ALA A 17 -0.37 -95.50 3.71
CA ALA A 17 0.35 -96.69 3.25
C ALA A 17 1.75 -96.82 3.88
N LEU A 18 2.51 -95.73 3.94
CA LEU A 18 3.85 -95.68 4.58
C LEU A 18 3.80 -96.00 6.07
N VAL A 19 2.80 -95.47 6.80
CA VAL A 19 2.63 -95.73 8.23
C VAL A 19 2.19 -97.17 8.49
N LYS A 20 1.31 -97.74 7.65
CA LYS A 20 0.93 -99.17 7.73
C LYS A 20 2.11 -100.11 7.45
N LEU A 21 3.02 -99.76 6.53
CA LEU A 21 4.24 -100.52 6.22
C LEU A 21 5.21 -100.56 7.40
N ARG A 22 5.34 -99.45 8.15
CA ARG A 22 6.33 -99.31 9.23
C ARG A 22 5.88 -99.85 10.58
N PHE A 23 4.57 -99.97 10.82
CA PHE A 23 4.00 -100.32 12.13
C PHE A 23 3.05 -101.54 12.06
N LYS A 24 3.35 -102.49 11.16
CA LYS A 24 2.44 -103.54 10.67
C LYS A 24 1.75 -104.39 11.75
N ASN A 25 2.27 -104.45 12.98
CA ASN A 25 1.71 -105.20 14.11
C ASN A 25 1.65 -104.40 15.45
N ALA A 26 1.72 -103.06 15.41
CA ALA A 26 1.68 -102.25 16.64
C ALA A 26 0.22 -101.93 17.06
N PRO A 27 -0.20 -102.18 18.33
CA PRO A 27 -1.55 -101.88 18.81
C PRO A 27 -1.90 -100.38 18.81
N ILE A 28 -0.90 -99.51 18.56
CA ILE A 28 -1.01 -98.04 18.59
C ILE A 28 -1.35 -97.46 17.19
N LEU A 29 -1.27 -98.28 16.12
CA LEU A 29 -1.46 -97.85 14.73
C LEU A 29 -2.77 -97.06 14.46
N PRO A 30 -3.95 -97.43 15.02
CA PRO A 30 -5.18 -96.66 14.82
C PRO A 30 -5.15 -95.28 15.46
N ARG A 31 -4.41 -95.10 16.56
CA ARG A 31 -4.26 -93.80 17.25
C ARG A 31 -3.30 -92.88 16.49
N VAL A 32 -2.19 -93.41 15.98
CA VAL A 32 -1.19 -92.66 15.19
C VAL A 32 -1.82 -92.13 13.90
N LEU A 33 -2.57 -92.96 13.17
CA LEU A 33 -3.27 -92.53 11.95
C LEU A 33 -4.34 -91.45 12.23
N ARG A 34 -5.02 -91.50 13.37
CA ARG A 34 -6.01 -90.48 13.77
C ARG A 34 -5.35 -89.14 14.07
N LEU A 35 -4.18 -89.14 14.72
CA LEU A 35 -3.42 -87.93 15.02
C LEU A 35 -2.87 -87.28 13.75
N LEU A 36 -2.27 -88.06 12.86
CA LEU A 36 -1.73 -87.56 11.59
C LEU A 36 -2.81 -86.98 10.68
N LYS A 37 -4.02 -87.57 10.65
CA LYS A 37 -5.15 -87.03 9.88
C LYS A 37 -5.60 -85.66 10.40
N LYS A 38 -5.57 -85.45 11.73
CA LYS A 38 -5.85 -84.14 12.34
C LYS A 38 -4.77 -83.12 11.99
N VAL A 39 -3.49 -83.47 12.12
CA VAL A 39 -2.38 -82.57 11.77
C VAL A 39 -2.43 -82.16 10.29
N PHE A 40 -2.70 -83.11 9.39
CA PHE A 40 -2.83 -82.84 7.96
C PHE A 40 -4.00 -81.91 7.65
N PHE A 41 -5.15 -82.09 8.32
CA PHE A 41 -6.32 -81.22 8.16
C PHE A 41 -6.04 -79.77 8.62
N TYR A 42 -5.35 -79.60 9.76
CA TYR A 42 -4.95 -78.29 10.26
C TYR A 42 -3.93 -77.60 9.34
N LEU A 43 -2.95 -78.34 8.81
CA LEU A 43 -1.98 -77.79 7.85
C LEU A 43 -2.66 -77.35 6.55
N ALA A 44 -3.59 -78.16 6.03
CA ALA A 44 -4.35 -77.83 4.83
C ALA A 44 -5.27 -76.61 5.03
N TYR A 45 -5.89 -76.48 6.21
CA TYR A 45 -6.68 -75.30 6.58
C TYR A 45 -5.80 -74.04 6.68
N TYR A 46 -4.63 -74.15 7.33
CA TYR A 46 -3.67 -73.04 7.44
C TYR A 46 -3.14 -72.58 6.08
N LEU A 47 -2.78 -73.53 5.20
CA LEU A 47 -2.38 -73.25 3.82
C LEU A 47 -3.51 -72.61 3.02
N PHE A 48 -4.77 -73.02 3.21
CA PHE A 48 -5.93 -72.43 2.54
C PHE A 48 -6.26 -71.01 3.05
N SER A 49 -6.05 -70.73 4.34
CA SER A 49 -6.25 -69.40 4.92
C SER A 49 -5.14 -68.40 4.60
N VAL A 50 -3.91 -68.87 4.34
CA VAL A 50 -2.74 -68.02 4.06
C VAL A 50 -2.48 -67.84 2.56
N LEU A 51 -2.89 -68.80 1.71
CA LEU A 51 -2.63 -68.77 0.27
C LEU A 51 -3.87 -68.47 -0.60
N ARG A 52 -5.00 -68.06 -0.02
CA ARG A 52 -6.13 -67.59 -0.82
C ARG A 52 -5.74 -66.23 -1.45
N PRO A 53 -5.74 -66.10 -2.79
CA PRO A 53 -5.50 -64.80 -3.41
C PRO A 53 -6.61 -63.85 -2.95
N VAL A 54 -6.20 -62.78 -2.27
CA VAL A 54 -7.09 -61.65 -1.93
C VAL A 54 -7.62 -61.11 -3.25
N SER A 55 -8.94 -60.99 -3.40
CA SER A 55 -9.50 -60.47 -4.65
C SER A 55 -9.06 -59.02 -4.84
N GLN A 56 -9.00 -58.55 -6.09
CA GLN A 56 -8.67 -57.15 -6.38
C GLN A 56 -9.67 -56.17 -5.72
N GLU A 57 -10.92 -56.61 -5.53
CA GLU A 57 -11.94 -55.92 -4.74
C GLU A 57 -11.59 -55.84 -3.24
N GLU A 58 -11.15 -56.94 -2.62
CA GLU A 58 -10.75 -56.95 -1.20
C GLU A 58 -9.47 -56.13 -0.95
N GLN A 59 -8.53 -56.12 -1.91
CA GLN A 59 -7.35 -55.25 -1.87
C GLN A 59 -7.70 -53.76 -2.01
N ASN A 60 -8.60 -53.43 -2.94
CA ASN A 60 -9.07 -52.05 -3.13
C ASN A 60 -9.84 -51.56 -1.90
N GLN A 61 -10.75 -52.38 -1.34
CA GLN A 61 -11.47 -52.05 -0.11
C GLN A 61 -10.53 -51.86 1.09
N SER A 62 -9.49 -52.69 1.20
CA SER A 62 -8.46 -52.52 2.24
C SER A 62 -7.62 -51.25 2.05
N SER A 63 -7.32 -50.87 0.81
CA SER A 63 -6.58 -49.65 0.47
C SER A 63 -7.42 -48.39 0.77
N GLU A 64 -8.71 -48.42 0.43
CA GLU A 64 -9.65 -47.32 0.72
C GLU A 64 -9.84 -47.12 2.22
N ALA A 65 -10.05 -48.19 2.98
CA ALA A 65 -10.15 -48.11 4.44
C ALA A 65 -8.88 -47.54 5.08
N LEU A 66 -7.70 -47.90 4.53
CA LEU A 66 -6.43 -47.37 4.99
C LEU A 66 -6.27 -45.88 4.64
N ALA A 67 -6.67 -45.45 3.44
CA ALA A 67 -6.67 -44.04 3.05
C ALA A 67 -7.55 -43.21 4.00
N VAL A 68 -8.75 -43.71 4.35
CA VAL A 68 -9.65 -43.07 5.31
C VAL A 68 -9.01 -42.96 6.69
N ALA A 69 -8.35 -44.02 7.18
CA ALA A 69 -7.66 -44.00 8.46
C ALA A 69 -6.52 -42.96 8.50
N TYR A 70 -5.77 -42.82 7.41
CA TYR A 70 -4.73 -41.79 7.29
C TYR A 70 -5.35 -40.38 7.30
N LEU A 71 -6.45 -40.14 6.58
CA LEU A 71 -7.14 -38.85 6.60
C LEU A 71 -7.61 -38.48 8.01
N GLU A 72 -8.32 -39.38 8.69
CA GLU A 72 -8.85 -39.15 10.05
C GLU A 72 -7.74 -38.92 11.07
N ARG A 73 -6.62 -39.63 10.93
CA ARG A 73 -5.42 -39.40 11.72
C ARG A 73 -4.83 -38.02 11.44
N GLY A 74 -4.75 -37.61 10.19
CA GLY A 74 -4.34 -36.26 9.80
C GLY A 74 -5.21 -35.18 10.46
N ASN A 75 -6.54 -35.33 10.39
CA ASN A 75 -7.50 -34.43 11.03
C ASN A 75 -7.28 -34.35 12.54
N THR A 76 -7.05 -35.49 13.20
CA THR A 76 -6.75 -35.56 14.64
C THR A 76 -5.44 -34.83 14.99
N LEU A 77 -4.40 -34.99 14.15
CA LEU A 77 -3.11 -34.32 14.34
C LEU A 77 -3.20 -32.80 14.17
N ILE A 78 -4.08 -32.31 13.28
CA ILE A 78 -4.37 -30.87 13.17
C ILE A 78 -4.95 -30.33 14.48
N LEU A 79 -5.88 -31.05 15.12
CA LEU A 79 -6.43 -30.66 16.43
C LEU A 79 -5.37 -30.66 17.54
N GLN A 80 -4.28 -31.44 17.37
CA GLN A 80 -3.12 -31.47 18.26
C GLN A 80 -2.03 -30.45 17.85
N ASN A 81 -2.32 -29.57 16.90
CA ASN A 81 -1.38 -28.58 16.33
C ASN A 81 -0.10 -29.21 15.72
N SER A 82 -0.17 -30.49 15.31
CA SER A 82 0.94 -31.25 14.73
C SER A 82 0.86 -31.23 13.20
N VAL A 83 0.96 -30.03 12.61
CA VAL A 83 0.68 -29.77 11.18
C VAL A 83 1.59 -30.58 10.25
N GLY A 84 2.89 -30.70 10.57
CA GLY A 84 3.83 -31.47 9.74
C GLY A 84 3.49 -32.96 9.65
N GLU A 85 3.11 -33.58 10.77
CA GLU A 85 2.68 -34.98 10.78
C GLU A 85 1.32 -35.15 10.09
N ALA A 86 0.41 -34.18 10.22
CA ALA A 86 -0.85 -34.19 9.51
C ALA A 86 -0.66 -34.19 7.98
N LEU A 87 0.24 -33.34 7.47
CA LEU A 87 0.58 -33.28 6.04
C LEU A 87 1.09 -34.63 5.52
N GLU A 88 1.95 -35.31 6.29
CA GLU A 88 2.42 -36.65 5.91
C GLU A 88 1.27 -37.66 5.85
N ASN A 89 0.36 -37.64 6.81
CA ASN A 89 -0.81 -38.53 6.79
C ASN A 89 -1.74 -38.22 5.60
N TYR A 90 -1.95 -36.94 5.25
CA TYR A 90 -2.71 -36.59 4.05
C TYR A 90 -2.02 -37.03 2.76
N ASN A 91 -0.69 -36.94 2.68
CA ASN A 91 0.08 -37.47 1.55
C ASN A 91 -0.13 -38.99 1.40
N GLN A 92 -0.11 -39.74 2.50
CA GLN A 92 -0.40 -41.18 2.46
C GLN A 92 -1.83 -41.46 2.03
N ALA A 93 -2.82 -40.69 2.51
CA ALA A 93 -4.21 -40.82 2.08
C ALA A 93 -4.38 -40.57 0.57
N ILE A 94 -3.73 -39.53 0.04
CA ILE A 94 -3.75 -39.17 -1.40
C ILE A 94 -3.02 -40.23 -2.24
N ALA A 95 -1.89 -40.77 -1.76
CA ALA A 95 -1.15 -41.81 -2.47
C ALA A 95 -1.96 -43.11 -2.61
N LEU A 96 -2.77 -43.45 -1.60
CA LEU A 96 -3.65 -44.61 -1.62
C LEU A 96 -4.95 -44.37 -2.39
N LYS A 97 -5.42 -43.11 -2.44
CA LYS A 97 -6.65 -42.70 -3.13
C LYS A 97 -6.50 -41.33 -3.80
N PRO A 98 -5.89 -41.25 -4.99
CA PRO A 98 -5.51 -39.98 -5.63
C PRO A 98 -6.68 -39.20 -6.23
N ASP A 99 -7.85 -39.81 -6.37
CA ASP A 99 -9.10 -39.21 -6.86
C ASP A 99 -10.00 -38.71 -5.71
N TRP A 100 -9.50 -38.68 -4.48
CA TRP A 100 -10.28 -38.27 -3.32
C TRP A 100 -10.17 -36.78 -3.03
N GLY A 101 -11.07 -35.99 -3.60
CA GLY A 101 -11.08 -34.52 -3.45
C GLY A 101 -11.02 -34.04 -1.99
N ALA A 102 -11.68 -34.74 -1.05
CA ALA A 102 -11.64 -34.38 0.36
C ALA A 102 -10.22 -34.42 0.96
N ALA A 103 -9.37 -35.37 0.53
CA ALA A 103 -7.99 -35.47 1.02
C ALA A 103 -7.14 -34.27 0.61
N TYR A 104 -7.32 -33.78 -0.62
CA TYR A 104 -6.70 -32.53 -1.06
C TYR A 104 -7.25 -31.32 -0.29
N TYR A 105 -8.56 -31.24 -0.05
CA TYR A 105 -9.14 -30.16 0.76
C TYR A 105 -8.53 -30.08 2.17
N TYR A 106 -8.44 -31.21 2.89
CA TYR A 106 -7.86 -31.24 4.23
C TYR A 106 -6.36 -30.95 4.24
N ARG A 107 -5.62 -31.39 3.21
CA ARG A 107 -4.21 -31.03 3.05
C ARG A 107 -4.02 -29.56 2.73
N GLY A 108 -4.87 -28.98 1.88
CA GLY A 108 -4.91 -27.55 1.57
C GLY A 108 -5.17 -26.71 2.82
N ASN A 109 -6.10 -27.11 3.68
CA ASN A 109 -6.33 -26.45 4.98
C ASN A 109 -5.08 -26.49 5.87
N ALA A 110 -4.32 -27.58 5.85
CA ALA A 110 -3.07 -27.71 6.61
C ALA A 110 -1.92 -26.86 6.05
N PHE A 111 -1.80 -26.75 4.72
CA PHE A 111 -0.88 -25.81 4.10
C PHE A 111 -1.26 -24.36 4.43
N SER A 112 -2.55 -24.03 4.36
CA SER A 112 -3.06 -22.71 4.69
C SER A 112 -2.78 -22.32 6.14
N SER A 113 -2.89 -23.25 7.09
CA SER A 113 -2.60 -22.98 8.51
C SER A 113 -1.11 -22.78 8.79
N LYS A 114 -0.24 -23.35 7.95
CA LYS A 114 1.22 -23.13 7.97
C LYS A 114 1.65 -21.84 7.27
N GLY A 115 0.75 -21.22 6.48
CA GLY A 115 1.04 -20.05 5.67
C GLY A 115 1.57 -20.37 4.26
N ASP A 116 1.61 -21.65 3.89
CA ASP A 116 2.01 -22.12 2.56
C ASP A 116 0.82 -21.95 1.58
N LEU A 117 0.48 -20.69 1.27
CA LEU A 117 -0.76 -20.34 0.58
C LEU A 117 -0.82 -20.84 -0.88
N ASP A 118 0.31 -20.92 -1.57
CA ASP A 118 0.35 -21.43 -2.96
C ASP A 118 -0.01 -22.93 -3.02
N ASP A 119 0.59 -23.73 -2.14
CA ASP A 119 0.29 -25.16 -2.01
C ASP A 119 -1.18 -25.38 -1.60
N ALA A 120 -1.70 -24.55 -0.69
CA ALA A 120 -3.10 -24.59 -0.29
C ALA A 120 -4.05 -24.35 -1.48
N LEU A 121 -3.79 -23.32 -2.30
CA LEU A 121 -4.60 -23.01 -3.47
C LEU A 121 -4.50 -24.10 -4.55
N GLN A 122 -3.33 -24.71 -4.75
CA GLN A 122 -3.18 -25.85 -5.64
C GLN A 122 -4.04 -27.04 -5.19
N ASP A 123 -4.06 -27.32 -3.90
CA ASP A 123 -4.85 -28.41 -3.32
C ASP A 123 -6.36 -28.13 -3.37
N TYR A 124 -6.81 -26.90 -3.12
CA TYR A 124 -8.22 -26.53 -3.28
C TYR A 124 -8.68 -26.67 -4.74
N ASN A 125 -7.86 -26.24 -5.71
CA ASN A 125 -8.15 -26.42 -7.13
C ASN A 125 -8.20 -27.91 -7.52
N SER A 126 -7.31 -28.73 -6.95
CA SER A 126 -7.32 -30.19 -7.15
C SER A 126 -8.59 -30.83 -6.59
N ALA A 127 -9.01 -30.42 -5.39
CA ALA A 127 -10.26 -30.88 -4.80
C ALA A 127 -11.49 -30.51 -5.65
N ILE A 128 -11.56 -29.28 -6.18
CA ILE A 128 -12.62 -28.83 -7.09
C ILE A 128 -12.60 -29.66 -8.39
N ALA A 129 -11.42 -29.88 -8.99
CA ALA A 129 -11.27 -30.66 -10.22
C ALA A 129 -11.72 -32.12 -10.06
N LEU A 130 -11.62 -32.65 -8.83
CA LEU A 130 -12.11 -33.98 -8.44
C LEU A 130 -13.60 -33.99 -8.05
N GLY A 131 -14.32 -32.88 -8.25
CA GLY A 131 -15.76 -32.78 -8.04
C GLY A 131 -16.19 -32.45 -6.62
N LEU A 132 -15.27 -32.02 -5.75
CA LEU A 132 -15.63 -31.57 -4.39
C LEU A 132 -16.31 -30.20 -4.46
N ASP A 133 -17.57 -30.15 -4.05
CA ASP A 133 -18.43 -28.97 -4.17
C ASP A 133 -18.90 -28.44 -2.80
N TRP A 134 -17.96 -28.29 -1.86
CA TRP A 134 -18.25 -27.85 -0.49
C TRP A 134 -18.11 -26.34 -0.33
N GLY A 135 -19.09 -25.68 0.29
CA GLY A 135 -19.01 -24.24 0.54
C GLY A 135 -17.79 -23.82 1.37
N ASP A 136 -17.42 -24.59 2.40
CA ASP A 136 -16.24 -24.35 3.24
C ASP A 136 -14.92 -24.35 2.44
N LEU A 137 -14.82 -25.14 1.38
CA LEU A 137 -13.66 -25.12 0.48
C LEU A 137 -13.50 -23.74 -0.16
N TYR A 138 -14.59 -23.17 -0.65
CA TYR A 138 -14.58 -21.85 -1.29
C TYR A 138 -14.32 -20.73 -0.27
N VAL A 139 -14.78 -20.87 0.98
CA VAL A 139 -14.42 -19.94 2.07
C VAL A 139 -12.92 -19.98 2.34
N ASN A 140 -12.35 -21.18 2.50
CA ASN A 140 -10.93 -21.34 2.79
C ASN A 140 -10.03 -20.92 1.62
N MET A 141 -10.47 -21.19 0.39
CA MET A 141 -9.82 -20.67 -0.83
C MET A 141 -9.85 -19.14 -0.86
N GLY A 142 -11.00 -18.53 -0.56
CA GLY A 142 -11.15 -17.08 -0.43
C GLY A 142 -10.19 -16.48 0.62
N ASN A 143 -10.11 -17.11 1.79
CA ASN A 143 -9.21 -16.68 2.87
C ASN A 143 -7.73 -16.78 2.45
N ALA A 144 -7.34 -17.85 1.77
CA ALA A 144 -5.98 -18.01 1.24
C ALA A 144 -5.66 -16.95 0.18
N LEU A 145 -6.58 -16.66 -0.73
CA LEU A 145 -6.44 -15.59 -1.74
C LEU A 145 -6.35 -14.21 -1.10
N THR A 146 -7.15 -13.92 -0.06
CA THR A 146 -7.01 -12.70 0.76
C THR A 146 -5.62 -12.62 1.38
N GLY A 147 -5.09 -13.73 1.91
CA GLY A 147 -3.72 -13.80 2.43
C GLY A 147 -2.62 -13.52 1.40
N GLN A 148 -2.86 -13.86 0.13
CA GLN A 148 -1.99 -13.50 -1.00
C GLN A 148 -2.22 -12.08 -1.55
N GLY A 149 -3.20 -11.35 -1.02
CA GLY A 149 -3.59 -10.03 -1.53
C GLY A 149 -4.41 -10.04 -2.83
N LYS A 150 -4.84 -11.21 -3.30
CA LYS A 150 -5.66 -11.39 -4.52
C LYS A 150 -7.14 -11.18 -4.21
N MET A 151 -7.50 -9.93 -3.90
CA MET A 151 -8.82 -9.60 -3.35
C MET A 151 -9.99 -9.87 -4.32
N GLU A 152 -9.80 -9.64 -5.62
CA GLU A 152 -10.81 -9.93 -6.64
C GLU A 152 -11.13 -11.42 -6.75
N GLU A 153 -10.10 -12.27 -6.78
CA GLU A 153 -10.25 -13.74 -6.80
C GLU A 153 -10.87 -14.24 -5.49
N ALA A 154 -10.51 -13.64 -4.35
CA ALA A 154 -11.11 -13.95 -3.06
C ALA A 154 -12.62 -13.65 -3.06
N ILE A 155 -13.05 -12.52 -3.64
CA ILE A 155 -14.47 -12.15 -3.78
C ILE A 155 -15.25 -13.20 -4.57
N GLU A 156 -14.71 -13.69 -5.68
CA GLU A 156 -15.38 -14.74 -6.47
C GLU A 156 -15.47 -16.05 -5.70
N SER A 157 -14.46 -16.37 -4.88
CA SER A 157 -14.48 -17.53 -4.00
C SER A 157 -15.58 -17.41 -2.92
N TYR A 158 -15.68 -16.28 -2.22
CA TYR A 158 -16.75 -16.09 -1.23
C TYR A 158 -18.15 -16.12 -1.85
N LYS A 159 -18.34 -15.57 -3.06
CA LYS A 159 -19.60 -15.71 -3.81
C LYS A 159 -19.89 -17.18 -4.13
N GLY A 160 -18.86 -17.94 -4.53
CA GLY A 160 -18.95 -19.38 -4.77
C GLY A 160 -19.37 -20.17 -3.54
N ALA A 161 -18.89 -19.79 -2.35
CA ALA A 161 -19.30 -20.36 -1.06
C ALA A 161 -20.77 -20.07 -0.75
N ILE A 162 -21.20 -18.82 -0.91
CA ILE A 162 -22.59 -18.39 -0.67
C ILE A 162 -23.57 -19.13 -1.60
N ALA A 163 -23.20 -19.32 -2.89
CA ALA A 163 -24.01 -20.07 -3.84
C ALA A 163 -24.24 -21.54 -3.44
N ARG A 164 -23.38 -22.08 -2.57
CA ARG A 164 -23.42 -23.46 -2.05
C ARG A 164 -23.98 -23.54 -0.64
N GLN A 165 -24.76 -22.54 -0.22
CA GLN A 165 -25.44 -22.50 1.08
C GLN A 165 -24.46 -22.51 2.29
N SER A 166 -23.23 -22.04 2.08
CA SER A 166 -22.33 -21.67 3.19
C SER A 166 -22.49 -20.18 3.51
N ASP A 167 -23.74 -19.73 3.67
CA ASP A 167 -24.12 -18.34 3.90
C ASP A 167 -24.06 -17.96 5.39
N SER A 168 -22.88 -18.14 5.99
CA SER A 168 -22.60 -17.75 7.38
C SER A 168 -22.26 -16.27 7.51
N ALA A 169 -22.43 -15.72 8.73
CA ALA A 169 -22.01 -14.36 9.03
C ALA A 169 -20.50 -14.15 8.81
N GLU A 170 -19.69 -15.18 9.08
CA GLU A 170 -18.25 -15.21 8.85
C GLU A 170 -17.92 -15.08 7.36
N THR A 171 -18.61 -15.83 6.49
CA THR A 171 -18.40 -15.76 5.03
C THR A 171 -18.71 -14.36 4.50
N TYR A 172 -19.83 -13.76 4.93
CA TYR A 172 -20.15 -12.38 4.58
C TYR A 172 -19.16 -11.38 5.16
N PHE A 173 -18.64 -11.61 6.37
CA PHE A 173 -17.63 -10.74 6.98
C PHE A 173 -16.32 -10.74 6.16
N TYR A 174 -15.81 -11.92 5.77
CA TYR A 174 -14.61 -11.99 4.92
C TYR A 174 -14.84 -11.38 3.54
N TYR A 175 -16.02 -11.59 2.94
CA TYR A 175 -16.40 -10.95 1.69
C TYR A 175 -16.45 -9.41 1.82
N GLY A 176 -17.07 -8.90 2.89
CA GLY A 176 -17.11 -7.47 3.19
C GLY A 176 -15.72 -6.87 3.37
N ASN A 177 -14.82 -7.59 4.04
CA ASN A 177 -13.42 -7.16 4.23
C ASN A 177 -12.68 -7.06 2.89
N ALA A 178 -12.82 -8.04 2.00
CA ALA A 178 -12.20 -8.00 0.68
C ALA A 178 -12.72 -6.82 -0.16
N LEU A 179 -14.04 -6.55 -0.12
CA LEU A 179 -14.63 -5.37 -0.77
C LEU A 179 -14.11 -4.05 -0.18
N LEU A 180 -13.97 -3.99 1.14
CA LEU A 180 -13.43 -2.82 1.84
C LEU A 180 -11.97 -2.56 1.43
N SER A 181 -11.15 -3.61 1.33
CA SER A 181 -9.76 -3.52 0.84
C SER A 181 -9.66 -3.01 -0.60
N LEU A 182 -10.64 -3.37 -1.45
CA LEU A 182 -10.77 -2.83 -2.81
C LEU A 182 -11.48 -1.47 -2.87
N GLN A 183 -11.75 -0.84 -1.73
CA GLN A 183 -12.44 0.45 -1.62
C GLN A 183 -13.83 0.47 -2.26
N GLN A 184 -14.48 -0.69 -2.37
CA GLN A 184 -15.83 -0.83 -2.89
C GLN A 184 -16.84 -0.63 -1.74
N TYR A 185 -16.83 0.58 -1.16
CA TYR A 185 -17.52 0.89 0.09
C TYR A 185 -19.04 0.66 0.04
N ASP A 186 -19.68 1.04 -1.06
CA ASP A 186 -21.13 0.88 -1.24
C ASP A 186 -21.52 -0.62 -1.16
N ARG A 187 -20.79 -1.48 -1.85
CA ARG A 187 -20.98 -2.93 -1.80
C ARG A 187 -20.59 -3.52 -0.43
N ALA A 188 -19.53 -3.02 0.18
CA ALA A 188 -19.08 -3.49 1.49
C ALA A 188 -20.17 -3.25 2.55
N VAL A 189 -20.83 -2.08 2.54
CA VAL A 189 -21.96 -1.76 3.43
C VAL A 189 -23.09 -2.77 3.28
N GLU A 190 -23.55 -3.04 2.04
CA GLU A 190 -24.61 -4.04 1.79
C GLU A 190 -24.25 -5.43 2.34
N ILE A 191 -22.98 -5.81 2.25
CA ILE A 191 -22.50 -7.10 2.75
C ILE A 191 -22.42 -7.12 4.28
N TYR A 192 -21.95 -6.05 4.92
CA TYR A 192 -21.93 -5.97 6.38
C TYR A 192 -23.35 -5.89 7.00
N GLU A 193 -24.34 -5.35 6.29
CA GLU A 193 -25.75 -5.42 6.72
C GLU A 193 -26.23 -6.87 6.81
N LYS A 194 -25.76 -7.76 5.93
CA LYS A 194 -26.04 -9.20 6.04
C LYS A 194 -25.35 -9.84 7.25
N VAL A 195 -24.11 -9.45 7.54
CA VAL A 195 -23.42 -9.88 8.77
C VAL A 195 -24.22 -9.50 10.01
N LEU A 196 -24.68 -8.24 10.06
CA LEU A 196 -25.50 -7.73 11.17
C LEU A 196 -26.82 -8.50 11.33
N ALA A 197 -27.47 -8.87 10.22
CA ALA A 197 -28.72 -9.64 10.23
C ALA A 197 -28.54 -11.10 10.70
N LEU A 198 -27.43 -11.74 10.33
CA LEU A 198 -27.14 -13.14 10.67
C LEU A 198 -26.54 -13.30 12.07
N ASN A 199 -25.57 -12.46 12.42
CA ASN A 199 -24.91 -12.48 13.72
C ASN A 199 -24.47 -11.06 14.14
N PRO A 200 -25.32 -10.31 14.86
CA PRO A 200 -24.99 -8.95 15.30
C PRO A 200 -23.86 -8.87 16.34
N ASN A 201 -23.42 -10.02 16.86
CA ASN A 201 -22.36 -10.14 17.86
C ASN A 201 -21.06 -10.72 17.30
N LEU A 202 -20.95 -10.91 15.97
CA LEU A 202 -19.71 -11.34 15.35
C LEU A 202 -18.57 -10.39 15.73
N HIS A 203 -17.45 -10.93 16.18
CA HIS A 203 -16.35 -10.10 16.65
C HIS A 203 -15.69 -9.34 15.49
N GLY A 204 -15.34 -8.07 15.71
CA GLY A 204 -14.54 -7.27 14.77
C GLY A 204 -15.29 -6.66 13.59
N PHE A 205 -16.50 -7.12 13.24
CA PHE A 205 -17.20 -6.59 12.05
C PHE A 205 -17.64 -5.13 12.19
N ARG A 206 -18.03 -4.69 13.40
CA ARG A 206 -18.58 -3.33 13.61
C ARG A 206 -17.59 -2.24 13.27
N PHE A 207 -16.30 -2.45 13.54
CA PHE A 207 -15.23 -1.53 13.14
C PHE A 207 -15.13 -1.40 11.61
N ASN A 208 -15.08 -2.53 10.90
CA ASN A 208 -14.97 -2.52 9.43
C ASN A 208 -16.24 -1.98 8.78
N PHE A 209 -17.41 -2.28 9.36
CA PHE A 209 -18.69 -1.74 8.93
C PHE A 209 -18.75 -0.22 9.12
N ALA A 210 -18.36 0.29 10.30
CA ALA A 210 -18.24 1.72 10.56
C ALA A 210 -17.27 2.40 9.57
N THR A 211 -16.16 1.74 9.25
CA THR A 211 -15.19 2.22 8.26
C THR A 211 -15.83 2.34 6.87
N ALA A 212 -16.55 1.31 6.42
CA ALA A 212 -17.28 1.35 5.15
C ALA A 212 -18.33 2.48 5.13
N LEU A 213 -19.09 2.65 6.22
CA LEU A 213 -20.07 3.74 6.38
C LEU A 213 -19.41 5.13 6.35
N THR A 214 -18.26 5.31 7.01
CA THR A 214 -17.47 6.54 6.96
C THR A 214 -17.12 6.90 5.52
N TYR A 215 -16.60 5.96 4.73
CA TYR A 215 -16.23 6.22 3.34
C TYR A 215 -17.44 6.33 2.39
N GLN A 216 -18.58 5.71 2.72
CA GLN A 216 -19.85 5.94 2.04
C GLN A 216 -20.44 7.34 2.33
N GLY A 217 -20.03 7.98 3.43
CA GLY A 217 -20.51 9.30 3.85
C GLY A 217 -21.64 9.27 4.89
N LYS A 218 -22.01 8.09 5.40
CA LYS A 218 -22.99 7.92 6.50
C LYS A 218 -22.30 8.10 7.86
N LEU A 219 -21.87 9.33 8.14
CA LEU A 219 -20.94 9.62 9.24
C LEU A 219 -21.55 9.39 10.63
N GLU A 220 -22.82 9.76 10.83
CA GLU A 220 -23.54 9.58 12.11
C GLU A 220 -23.65 8.10 12.49
N GLU A 221 -24.07 7.26 11.53
CA GLU A 221 -24.17 5.80 11.72
C GLU A 221 -22.79 5.19 12.00
N ALA A 222 -21.76 5.62 11.27
CA ALA A 222 -20.40 5.18 11.51
C ALA A 222 -19.93 5.49 12.95
N VAL A 223 -20.19 6.70 13.45
CA VAL A 223 -19.89 7.10 14.83
C VAL A 223 -20.58 6.19 15.85
N GLU A 224 -21.84 5.82 15.63
CA GLU A 224 -22.56 4.89 16.50
C GLU A 224 -21.88 3.51 16.54
N TYR A 225 -21.53 2.95 15.39
CA TYR A 225 -20.88 1.64 15.32
C TYR A 225 -19.45 1.66 15.88
N TYR A 226 -18.67 2.72 15.68
CA TYR A 226 -17.39 2.88 16.37
C TYR A 226 -17.57 2.92 17.88
N ARG A 227 -18.56 3.66 18.40
CA ARG A 227 -18.82 3.72 19.86
C ARG A 227 -19.26 2.37 20.42
N LYS A 228 -20.08 1.61 19.70
CA LYS A 228 -20.46 0.23 20.06
C LYS A 228 -19.26 -0.72 20.06
N GLU A 229 -18.33 -0.56 19.12
CA GLU A 229 -17.12 -1.34 19.10
C GLU A 229 -16.22 -1.00 20.29
N LEU A 230 -16.03 0.29 20.57
CA LEU A 230 -15.18 0.79 21.65
C LEU A 230 -15.76 0.54 23.05
N SER A 231 -17.07 0.34 23.18
CA SER A 231 -17.64 -0.11 24.46
C SER A 231 -17.32 -1.58 24.75
N CYS A 232 -17.16 -2.41 23.71
CA CYS A 232 -16.70 -3.79 23.83
C CYS A 232 -15.17 -3.91 23.94
N ARG A 233 -14.42 -3.04 23.24
CA ARG A 233 -12.96 -2.99 23.22
C ARG A 233 -12.45 -1.59 23.58
N PRO A 234 -12.45 -1.23 24.87
CA PRO A 234 -12.05 0.11 25.31
C PRO A 234 -10.55 0.41 25.16
N ASP A 235 -9.73 -0.59 24.86
CA ASP A 235 -8.28 -0.51 24.61
C ASP A 235 -7.92 -0.49 23.12
N PHE A 236 -8.91 -0.40 22.22
CA PHE A 236 -8.69 -0.41 20.77
C PHE A 236 -8.33 0.98 20.21
N ALA A 237 -7.04 1.32 20.27
CA ALA A 237 -6.50 2.61 19.80
C ALA A 237 -6.93 2.98 18.37
N GLN A 238 -6.89 2.02 17.43
CA GLN A 238 -7.30 2.26 16.04
C GLN A 238 -8.79 2.62 15.93
N GLY A 239 -9.66 2.04 16.76
CA GLY A 239 -11.08 2.41 16.79
C GLY A 239 -11.29 3.86 17.21
N TYR A 240 -10.57 4.34 18.23
CA TYR A 240 -10.61 5.74 18.64
C TYR A 240 -10.05 6.68 17.58
N HIS A 241 -8.98 6.27 16.89
CA HIS A 241 -8.40 7.04 15.79
C HIS A 241 -9.41 7.25 14.64
N PHE A 242 -10.05 6.18 14.17
CA PHE A 242 -11.05 6.27 13.10
C PHE A 242 -12.34 6.99 13.53
N LEU A 243 -12.73 6.86 14.80
CA LEU A 243 -13.81 7.67 15.39
C LEU A 243 -13.45 9.16 15.33
N GLY A 244 -12.24 9.54 15.73
CA GLY A 244 -11.75 10.92 15.65
C GLY A 244 -11.79 11.47 14.23
N ASN A 245 -11.28 10.70 13.26
CA ASN A 245 -11.31 11.06 11.84
C ASN A 245 -12.74 11.26 11.31
N THR A 246 -13.68 10.42 11.75
CA THR A 246 -15.08 10.52 11.34
C THR A 246 -15.75 11.75 11.96
N LEU A 247 -15.50 12.03 13.25
CA LEU A 247 -16.00 13.23 13.94
C LEU A 247 -15.45 14.53 13.35
N ASP A 248 -14.18 14.56 12.95
CA ASP A 248 -13.57 15.71 12.27
C ASP A 248 -14.27 16.01 10.93
N ARG A 249 -14.59 14.96 10.14
CA ARG A 249 -15.36 15.11 8.89
C ARG A 249 -16.77 15.67 9.12
N MET A 250 -17.32 15.49 10.31
CA MET A 250 -18.60 16.08 10.74
C MET A 250 -18.43 17.48 11.36
N ASN A 251 -17.24 18.07 11.31
CA ASN A 251 -16.91 19.33 11.96
C ASN A 251 -17.03 19.33 13.50
N ARG A 252 -16.95 18.16 14.15
CA ARG A 252 -17.05 17.99 15.60
C ARG A 252 -15.66 17.93 16.25
N LEU A 253 -14.90 19.01 16.12
CA LEU A 253 -13.47 19.06 16.43
C LEU A 253 -13.12 18.64 17.86
N GLU A 254 -13.86 19.12 18.87
CA GLU A 254 -13.54 18.80 20.27
C GLU A 254 -13.76 17.32 20.63
N GLU A 255 -14.80 16.70 20.05
CA GLU A 255 -15.01 15.26 20.18
C GLU A 255 -13.94 14.46 19.42
N ALA A 256 -13.51 14.95 18.25
CA ALA A 256 -12.43 14.35 17.49
C ALA A 256 -11.12 14.38 18.27
N LYS A 257 -10.73 15.55 18.83
CA LYS A 257 -9.57 15.71 19.73
C LYS A 257 -9.64 14.76 20.92
N THR A 258 -10.80 14.61 21.53
CA THR A 258 -11.00 13.66 22.64
C THR A 258 -10.74 12.21 22.21
N ALA A 259 -11.27 11.80 21.04
CA ALA A 259 -11.07 10.45 20.53
C ALA A 259 -9.59 10.20 20.15
N TRP A 260 -8.95 11.13 19.43
CA TRP A 260 -7.53 11.03 19.11
C TRP A 260 -6.65 11.02 20.36
N GLY A 261 -6.95 11.84 21.37
CA GLY A 261 -6.27 11.83 22.67
C GLY A 261 -6.32 10.46 23.35
N LYS A 262 -7.46 9.76 23.28
CA LYS A 262 -7.58 8.38 23.77
C LYS A 262 -6.73 7.40 22.95
N ALA A 263 -6.71 7.53 21.62
CA ALA A 263 -5.88 6.68 20.77
C ALA A 263 -4.38 6.82 21.10
N MET A 264 -3.91 8.06 21.24
CA MET A 264 -2.53 8.39 21.62
C MET A 264 -2.19 7.90 23.03
N ALA A 265 -3.09 8.05 24.00
CA ALA A 265 -2.89 7.54 25.36
C ALA A 265 -2.79 5.99 25.42
N LEU A 266 -3.49 5.28 24.53
CA LEU A 266 -3.41 3.81 24.43
C LEU A 266 -2.13 3.34 23.72
N LYS A 267 -1.56 4.16 22.83
CA LYS A 267 -0.34 3.87 22.08
C LYS A 267 0.60 5.08 22.06
N PRO A 268 1.21 5.43 23.22
CA PRO A 268 2.12 6.57 23.30
C PRO A 268 3.33 6.38 22.38
N GLY A 269 3.69 7.45 21.68
CA GLY A 269 4.79 7.46 20.71
C GLY A 269 4.55 6.70 19.39
N ASP A 270 3.33 6.21 19.12
CA ASP A 270 2.96 5.69 17.79
C ASP A 270 2.74 6.86 16.83
N MET A 271 3.81 7.25 16.13
CA MET A 271 3.86 8.48 15.32
C MET A 271 2.80 8.54 14.22
N VAL A 272 2.22 7.41 13.78
CA VAL A 272 1.12 7.40 12.82
C VAL A 272 -0.10 8.13 13.40
N LEU A 273 -0.39 7.94 14.69
CA LEU A 273 -1.53 8.59 15.35
C LEU A 273 -1.33 10.11 15.49
N TYR A 274 -0.10 10.53 15.84
CA TYR A 274 0.26 11.95 15.96
C TYR A 274 0.28 12.63 14.60
N ASN A 275 0.81 11.96 13.58
CA ASN A 275 0.82 12.43 12.19
C ASN A 275 -0.57 12.77 11.69
N ASP A 276 -1.53 11.86 11.88
CA ASP A 276 -2.87 12.03 11.34
C ASP A 276 -3.60 13.20 12.03
N LEU A 277 -3.46 13.34 13.35
CA LEU A 277 -3.97 14.51 14.08
C LEU A 277 -3.27 15.80 13.63
N ALA A 278 -1.94 15.81 13.53
CA ALA A 278 -1.17 16.98 13.11
C ALA A 278 -1.60 17.47 11.71
N ILE A 279 -1.81 16.55 10.77
CA ILE A 279 -2.33 16.85 9.43
C ILE A 279 -3.72 17.49 9.51
N ARG A 280 -4.63 17.02 10.39
CA ARG A 280 -5.95 17.64 10.56
C ARG A 280 -5.87 19.04 11.15
N LEU A 281 -5.06 19.23 12.18
CA LEU A 281 -4.82 20.54 12.79
C LEU A 281 -4.24 21.53 11.77
N MET A 282 -3.28 21.08 10.95
CA MET A 282 -2.73 21.84 9.85
C MET A 282 -3.81 22.32 8.87
N PHE A 283 -4.75 21.45 8.48
CA PHE A 283 -5.83 21.84 7.57
C PHE A 283 -6.91 22.73 8.20
N ARG A 284 -6.96 22.82 9.52
CA ARG A 284 -7.75 23.81 10.26
C ARG A 284 -6.99 25.12 10.50
N GLY A 285 -5.71 25.15 10.14
CA GLY A 285 -4.80 26.26 10.38
C GLY A 285 -4.30 26.39 11.81
N ASP A 286 -4.47 25.35 12.62
CA ASP A 286 -4.00 25.30 14.00
C ASP A 286 -2.53 24.85 14.05
N ARG A 287 -1.66 25.72 13.51
CA ARG A 287 -0.22 25.47 13.39
C ARG A 287 0.44 25.20 14.74
N ALA A 288 0.04 25.90 15.79
CA ALA A 288 0.61 25.74 17.13
C ALA A 288 0.32 24.34 17.69
N GLN A 289 -0.96 23.91 17.71
CA GLN A 289 -1.30 22.58 18.20
C GLN A 289 -0.73 21.48 17.31
N MET A 290 -0.62 21.69 15.99
CA MET A 290 0.06 20.75 15.11
C MET A 290 1.50 20.48 15.59
N ILE A 291 2.27 21.54 15.88
CA ILE A 291 3.65 21.43 16.36
C ILE A 291 3.68 20.74 17.73
N ASP A 292 2.81 21.13 18.65
CA ASP A 292 2.74 20.55 19.99
C ASP A 292 2.46 19.04 19.95
N VAL A 293 1.51 18.60 19.11
CA VAL A 293 1.19 17.18 18.91
C VAL A 293 2.39 16.43 18.36
N LEU A 294 3.05 16.93 17.30
CA LEU A 294 4.23 16.26 16.75
C LEU A 294 5.38 16.20 17.76
N GLN A 295 5.62 17.29 18.48
CA GLN A 295 6.64 17.37 19.52
C GLN A 295 6.38 16.35 20.64
N GLN A 296 5.12 16.22 21.08
CA GLN A 296 4.71 15.22 22.07
C GLN A 296 4.97 13.80 21.55
N GLY A 297 4.55 13.50 20.31
CA GLY A 297 4.74 12.18 19.70
C GLY A 297 6.20 11.77 19.64
N TYR A 298 7.09 12.66 19.16
CA TYR A 298 8.52 12.39 19.09
C TYR A 298 9.17 12.24 20.48
N GLN A 299 8.72 13.00 21.49
CA GLN A 299 9.19 12.84 22.87
C GLN A 299 8.81 11.48 23.47
N GLU A 300 7.56 11.07 23.29
CA GLU A 300 7.07 9.78 23.79
C GLU A 300 7.71 8.60 23.03
N GLN A 301 7.89 8.71 21.71
CA GLN A 301 8.62 7.72 20.92
C GLN A 301 10.07 7.59 21.41
N ALA A 302 10.75 8.71 21.66
CA ALA A 302 12.12 8.71 22.19
C ALA A 302 12.20 8.09 23.59
N GLN A 303 11.20 8.34 24.45
CA GLN A 303 11.11 7.73 25.78
C GLN A 303 10.90 6.22 25.68
N LYS A 304 9.96 5.76 24.83
CA LYS A 304 9.71 4.35 24.55
C LYS A 304 10.97 3.65 24.00
N ALA A 305 11.73 4.31 23.13
CA ALA A 305 13.00 3.80 22.64
C ALA A 305 14.04 3.62 23.77
N LYS A 306 14.11 4.53 24.74
CA LYS A 306 15.00 4.39 25.92
C LYS A 306 14.57 3.21 26.80
N GLU A 307 13.29 3.08 27.08
CA GLU A 307 12.73 2.00 27.92
C GLU A 307 13.00 0.61 27.33
N LYS A 308 12.84 0.48 26.01
CA LYS A 308 13.16 -0.75 25.28
C LYS A 308 14.67 -0.96 25.05
N LYS A 309 15.53 -0.06 25.54
CA LYS A 309 16.99 -0.05 25.29
C LYS A 309 17.36 0.00 23.81
N LEU A 310 16.47 0.54 22.98
CA LEU A 310 16.65 0.73 21.54
C LEU A 310 17.16 2.13 21.18
N SER A 311 17.27 3.04 22.16
CA SER A 311 17.79 4.40 21.93
C SER A 311 19.25 4.43 21.44
N GLN A 312 19.98 3.33 21.62
CA GLN A 312 21.35 3.15 21.12
C GLN A 312 21.39 2.63 19.68
N ILE A 313 20.27 2.17 19.14
CA ILE A 313 20.19 1.75 17.74
C ILE A 313 20.35 2.98 16.87
N ASN A 314 21.41 2.97 16.07
CA ASN A 314 21.74 4.07 15.16
C ASN A 314 20.91 4.02 13.87
N VAL A 315 19.59 3.85 14.00
CA VAL A 315 18.67 3.70 12.86
C VAL A 315 17.46 4.62 13.02
N ARG A 316 17.01 5.18 11.90
CA ARG A 316 15.68 5.79 11.74
C ARG A 316 14.90 5.07 10.66
N CYS A 317 13.61 4.92 10.90
CA CYS A 317 12.72 4.22 10.01
C CYS A 317 11.83 5.22 9.27
N LEU A 318 11.68 5.03 7.96
CA LEU A 318 10.62 5.61 7.15
C LEU A 318 9.64 4.49 6.80
N SER A 319 8.34 4.80 6.77
CA SER A 319 7.33 3.86 6.26
C SER A 319 7.06 4.06 4.78
N SER A 320 6.31 3.13 4.20
CA SER A 320 5.85 3.15 2.81
C SER A 320 5.07 4.41 2.42
N THR A 321 4.62 5.22 3.38
CA THR A 321 4.09 6.56 3.11
C THR A 321 5.06 7.39 2.26
N TRP A 322 6.37 7.23 2.43
CA TRP A 322 7.40 7.94 1.67
C TRP A 322 7.55 7.45 0.23
N SER A 323 7.02 6.27 -0.12
CA SER A 323 7.11 5.68 -1.47
C SER A 323 5.77 5.51 -2.18
N SER A 324 4.66 5.80 -1.50
CA SER A 324 3.31 5.53 -2.01
C SER A 324 2.84 6.52 -3.08
N VAL A 325 3.46 7.70 -3.15
CA VAL A 325 3.25 8.70 -4.21
C VAL A 325 4.58 9.32 -4.62
N ILE A 326 4.73 9.66 -5.91
CA ILE A 326 6.02 10.03 -6.49
C ILE A 326 6.59 11.30 -5.85
N GLY A 327 5.71 12.21 -5.42
CA GLY A 327 6.11 13.43 -4.72
C GLY A 327 6.66 13.19 -3.32
N HIS A 328 6.24 12.14 -2.63
CA HIS A 328 6.83 11.79 -1.33
C HIS A 328 8.24 11.22 -1.50
N ILE A 329 8.49 10.48 -2.59
CA ILE A 329 9.85 10.07 -2.96
C ILE A 329 10.70 11.32 -3.25
N GLY A 330 10.15 12.32 -3.95
CA GLY A 330 10.83 13.61 -4.15
C GLY A 330 11.16 14.35 -2.85
N LEU A 331 10.32 14.23 -1.81
CA LEU A 331 10.56 14.82 -0.50
C LEU A 331 11.70 14.13 0.29
N LEU A 332 12.20 12.97 -0.15
CA LEU A 332 13.43 12.40 0.43
C LEU A 332 14.63 13.35 0.28
N ASP A 333 14.60 14.26 -0.70
CA ASP A 333 15.63 15.27 -0.92
C ASP A 333 15.89 16.12 0.32
N TYR A 334 14.84 16.77 0.87
CA TYR A 334 15.01 17.60 2.05
C TYR A 334 15.39 16.76 3.27
N TYR A 335 14.83 15.55 3.38
CA TYR A 335 15.06 14.66 4.50
C TYR A 335 16.54 14.21 4.56
N VAL A 336 17.10 13.80 3.41
CA VAL A 336 18.52 13.45 3.29
C VAL A 336 19.42 14.66 3.53
N LYS A 337 19.09 15.82 2.94
CA LYS A 337 19.85 17.07 3.17
C LYS A 337 19.89 17.46 4.64
N MET A 338 18.79 17.28 5.37
CA MET A 338 18.73 17.55 6.81
C MET A 338 19.76 16.72 7.58
N GLY A 339 19.95 15.44 7.22
CA GLY A 339 20.99 14.59 7.78
C GLY A 339 22.41 15.03 7.39
N LEU A 340 22.63 15.40 6.12
CA LEU A 340 23.92 15.86 5.59
C LEU A 340 24.36 17.25 6.06
N LEU A 341 23.44 18.01 6.66
CA LEU A 341 23.69 19.33 7.28
C LEU A 341 23.76 19.27 8.81
N ASP A 342 23.77 18.08 9.41
CA ASP A 342 23.74 17.86 10.87
C ASP A 342 22.56 18.55 11.58
N ARG A 343 21.44 18.73 10.86
CA ARG A 343 20.20 19.32 11.37
C ARG A 343 19.29 18.30 12.02
N GLN A 344 19.61 17.01 11.87
CA GLN A 344 19.02 15.92 12.62
C GLN A 344 20.15 15.10 13.26
N THR A 345 19.90 14.45 14.39
CA THR A 345 20.87 13.51 14.97
C THR A 345 21.25 12.46 13.93
N HIS A 346 22.53 12.32 13.60
CA HIS A 346 22.97 11.37 12.58
C HIS A 346 22.57 9.95 12.97
N ARG A 347 21.76 9.31 12.12
CA ARG A 347 21.32 7.92 12.22
C ARG A 347 21.18 7.36 10.83
N HIS A 348 21.39 6.05 10.69
CA HIS A 348 21.21 5.35 9.43
C HIS A 348 19.74 5.29 9.05
N THR A 349 19.36 5.78 7.87
CA THR A 349 17.96 5.82 7.42
C THR A 349 17.61 4.53 6.68
N ILE A 350 16.57 3.84 7.16
CA ILE A 350 15.97 2.70 6.48
C ILE A 350 14.54 3.03 6.06
N LEU A 351 14.15 2.66 4.85
CA LEU A 351 12.78 2.73 4.35
C LEU A 351 12.18 1.32 4.30
N LEU A 352 11.20 1.06 5.16
CA LEU A 352 10.46 -0.20 5.20
C LEU A 352 9.22 -0.10 4.30
N THR A 353 9.32 -0.62 3.08
CA THR A 353 8.25 -0.49 2.08
C THR A 353 8.09 -1.75 1.22
N PRO A 354 6.93 -2.43 1.25
CA PRO A 354 6.70 -3.60 0.42
C PRO A 354 6.61 -3.22 -1.07
N PRO A 355 6.90 -4.14 -2.01
CA PRO A 355 7.05 -3.78 -3.44
C PRO A 355 5.78 -3.19 -4.06
N ASN A 356 4.60 -3.65 -3.61
CA ASN A 356 3.31 -3.16 -4.07
C ASN A 356 2.95 -1.75 -3.56
N GLN A 357 3.75 -1.15 -2.68
CA GLN A 357 3.58 0.22 -2.17
C GLN A 357 4.65 1.19 -2.68
N ILE A 358 5.44 0.77 -3.67
CA ILE A 358 6.41 1.62 -4.36
C ILE A 358 5.79 2.08 -5.66
N VAL A 359 5.45 3.37 -5.76
CA VAL A 359 4.79 3.92 -6.95
C VAL A 359 5.75 4.12 -8.13
N ASN A 360 7.03 4.37 -7.85
CA ASN A 360 8.08 4.54 -8.85
C ASN A 360 9.40 3.97 -8.31
N SER A 361 9.68 2.73 -8.70
CA SER A 361 10.91 2.02 -8.31
C SER A 361 12.16 2.71 -8.83
N CYS A 362 12.14 3.16 -10.08
CA CYS A 362 13.30 3.80 -10.70
C CYS A 362 13.74 5.06 -9.95
N LEU A 363 12.81 5.92 -9.52
CA LEU A 363 13.16 7.12 -8.76
C LEU A 363 13.72 6.75 -7.39
N LEU A 364 13.12 5.74 -6.74
CA LEU A 364 13.59 5.26 -5.44
C LEU A 364 15.02 4.68 -5.52
N ASP A 365 15.40 4.07 -6.64
CA ASP A 365 16.75 3.54 -6.85
C ASP A 365 17.83 4.64 -6.81
N TYR A 366 17.53 5.86 -7.26
CA TYR A 366 18.46 7.00 -7.14
C TYR A 366 18.74 7.38 -5.68
N TRP A 367 17.78 7.14 -4.78
CA TRP A 367 17.93 7.42 -3.35
C TRP A 367 18.70 6.34 -2.59
N LYS A 368 18.91 5.14 -3.16
CA LYS A 368 19.60 4.02 -2.48
C LYS A 368 21.05 4.31 -2.09
N SER A 369 21.65 5.37 -2.65
CA SER A 369 22.96 5.86 -2.21
C SER A 369 22.93 6.59 -0.87
N TYR A 370 21.74 6.99 -0.40
CA TYR A 370 21.52 7.76 0.82
C TYR A 370 20.66 7.03 1.85
N ILE A 371 19.78 6.13 1.42
CA ILE A 371 18.86 5.38 2.28
C ILE A 371 18.86 3.89 1.94
N ASP A 372 18.74 3.04 2.95
CA ASP A 372 18.55 1.59 2.74
C ASP A 372 17.07 1.29 2.52
N VAL A 373 16.73 0.67 1.39
CA VAL A 373 15.34 0.28 1.07
C VAL A 373 15.16 -1.19 1.36
N VAL A 374 14.29 -1.52 2.32
CA VAL A 374 13.93 -2.89 2.69
C VAL A 374 12.52 -3.19 2.19
N SER A 375 12.43 -4.10 1.22
CA SER A 375 11.16 -4.45 0.57
C SER A 375 10.70 -5.89 0.78
N GLU A 376 11.54 -6.76 1.34
CA GLU A 376 11.15 -8.14 1.61
C GLU A 376 10.13 -8.21 2.77
N PRO A 377 8.90 -8.72 2.55
CA PRO A 377 7.85 -8.69 3.58
C PRO A 377 8.24 -9.37 4.89
N ALA A 378 8.96 -10.50 4.82
CA ALA A 378 9.44 -11.21 6.01
C ALA A 378 10.43 -10.37 6.82
N VAL A 379 11.33 -9.63 6.16
CA VAL A 379 12.29 -8.74 6.83
C VAL A 379 11.57 -7.51 7.38
N ILE A 380 10.63 -6.92 6.64
CA ILE A 380 9.79 -5.81 7.13
C ILE A 380 9.05 -6.22 8.41
N GLN A 381 8.49 -7.43 8.43
CA GLN A 381 7.80 -7.96 9.61
C GLN A 381 8.75 -8.07 10.81
N GLN A 382 9.97 -8.60 10.60
CA GLN A 382 10.99 -8.68 11.65
C GLN A 382 11.45 -7.31 12.16
N LEU A 383 11.49 -6.30 11.28
CA LEU A 383 11.90 -4.93 11.61
C LEU A 383 10.76 -4.03 12.08
N SER A 384 9.52 -4.53 12.11
CA SER A 384 8.32 -3.73 12.44
C SER A 384 8.40 -3.04 13.81
N PHE A 385 9.13 -3.62 14.77
CA PHE A 385 9.36 -3.03 16.10
C PHE A 385 10.13 -1.69 16.05
N LEU A 386 10.87 -1.41 14.97
CA LEU A 386 11.59 -0.14 14.80
C LEU A 386 10.64 1.03 14.56
N LYS A 387 9.49 0.77 13.90
CA LYS A 387 8.49 1.81 13.62
C LYS A 387 7.99 2.46 14.91
N ASP A 388 7.71 1.61 15.89
CA ASP A 388 7.29 1.97 17.24
C ASP A 388 8.25 2.88 18.02
N CYS A 389 9.52 2.99 17.61
CA CYS A 389 10.59 3.61 18.41
C CYS A 389 11.45 4.61 17.62
N SER A 390 11.30 4.68 16.29
CA SER A 390 12.20 5.45 15.43
C SER A 390 11.58 5.84 14.08
N GLU A 391 10.27 5.74 13.92
CA GLU A 391 9.58 6.17 12.70
C GLU A 391 9.51 7.69 12.61
N ASP A 392 10.04 8.24 11.52
CA ASP A 392 9.81 9.63 11.11
C ASP A 392 8.66 9.69 10.09
N VAL A 393 7.72 10.58 10.35
CA VAL A 393 6.50 10.77 9.55
C VAL A 393 6.57 12.04 8.72
N LEU A 394 5.74 12.11 7.67
CA LEU A 394 5.75 13.24 6.73
C LEU A 394 5.20 14.55 7.31
N ALA A 395 4.37 14.53 8.36
CA ALA A 395 3.76 15.77 8.87
C ALA A 395 4.78 16.80 9.38
N GLY A 396 5.89 16.35 9.94
CA GLY A 396 6.94 17.23 10.44
C GLY A 396 8.12 16.50 11.04
N VAL A 397 9.18 17.25 11.31
CA VAL A 397 10.49 16.72 11.74
C VAL A 397 11.02 17.50 12.94
N THR A 398 11.79 16.82 13.79
CA THR A 398 12.49 17.44 14.92
C THR A 398 13.96 17.69 14.58
N PHE A 399 14.38 18.94 14.70
CA PHE A 399 15.77 19.38 14.52
C PHE A 399 16.65 18.96 15.69
N SER A 400 17.97 18.96 15.47
CA SER A 400 18.98 18.64 16.49
C SER A 400 18.98 19.60 17.68
N ASP A 401 18.43 20.81 17.53
CA ASP A 401 18.21 21.78 18.60
C ASP A 401 16.91 21.55 19.40
N GLY A 402 16.16 20.50 19.06
CA GLY A 402 14.93 20.10 19.74
C GLY A 402 13.65 20.74 19.20
N ARG A 403 13.73 21.68 18.24
CA ARG A 403 12.54 22.27 17.62
C ARG A 403 11.87 21.30 16.66
N THR A 404 10.56 21.12 16.79
CA THR A 404 9.74 20.40 15.81
C THR A 404 9.02 21.38 14.90
N LEU A 405 9.08 21.15 13.58
CA LEU A 405 8.45 22.00 12.58
C LEU A 405 7.65 21.16 11.58
N PRO A 406 6.59 21.72 10.97
CA PRO A 406 5.95 21.14 9.80
C PRO A 406 6.99 20.88 8.70
N TYR A 407 6.81 19.81 7.93
CA TYR A 407 7.85 19.37 6.97
C TYR A 407 8.19 20.43 5.93
N PHE A 408 7.21 21.21 5.45
CA PHE A 408 7.42 22.23 4.43
C PHE A 408 8.22 23.43 4.95
N GLU A 409 8.10 23.76 6.23
CA GLU A 409 8.90 24.80 6.86
C GLU A 409 10.34 24.32 7.07
N ALA A 410 10.48 23.09 7.57
CA ALA A 410 11.78 22.44 7.67
C ALA A 410 12.47 22.37 6.30
N TRP A 411 11.73 21.97 5.26
CA TRP A 411 12.21 21.90 3.89
C TRP A 411 12.74 23.25 3.39
N ALA A 412 11.99 24.34 3.58
CA ALA A 412 12.42 25.68 3.20
C ALA A 412 13.73 26.10 3.90
N ILE A 413 13.85 25.84 5.21
CA ILE A 413 15.05 26.14 6.00
C ILE A 413 16.25 25.34 5.48
N ILE A 414 16.08 24.02 5.30
CA ILE A 414 17.12 23.10 4.85
C ILE A 414 17.60 23.45 3.45
N GLN A 415 16.68 23.70 2.52
CA GLN A 415 17.04 24.02 1.15
C GLN A 415 17.72 25.39 1.03
N LYS A 416 17.26 26.40 1.78
CA LYS A 416 17.91 27.72 1.82
C LYS A 416 19.35 27.63 2.32
N GLN A 417 19.62 26.80 3.34
CA GLN A 417 20.98 26.54 3.80
C GLN A 417 21.81 25.81 2.74
N TRP A 418 21.23 24.77 2.12
CA TRP A 418 21.90 23.99 1.08
C TRP A 418 22.40 24.85 -0.08
N GLU A 419 21.55 25.77 -0.56
CA GLU A 419 21.88 26.72 -1.62
C GLU A 419 22.88 27.78 -1.17
N ALA A 420 22.75 28.30 0.07
CA ALA A 420 23.70 29.26 0.63
C ALA A 420 25.13 28.69 0.76
N GLU A 421 25.27 27.38 0.95
CA GLU A 421 26.54 26.66 0.95
C GLU A 421 27.03 26.28 -0.46
N ASN A 422 26.34 26.74 -1.52
CA ASN A 422 26.62 26.44 -2.94
C ASN A 422 26.69 24.93 -3.24
N ARG A 423 25.90 24.11 -2.54
CA ARG A 423 25.89 22.66 -2.74
C ARG A 423 25.06 22.29 -3.96
N HIS A 424 25.55 21.31 -4.73
CA HIS A 424 24.85 20.79 -5.91
C HIS A 424 23.60 19.97 -5.54
N PRO A 425 22.66 19.75 -6.48
CA PRO A 425 21.57 18.80 -6.31
C PRO A 425 22.09 17.40 -5.93
N LEU A 426 21.31 16.66 -5.12
CA LEU A 426 21.72 15.32 -4.69
C LEU A 426 21.65 14.31 -5.84
N LEU A 427 20.66 14.43 -6.72
CA LEU A 427 20.47 13.49 -7.81
C LEU A 427 21.03 14.04 -9.12
N SER A 428 21.55 13.14 -9.94
CA SER A 428 21.93 13.42 -11.32
C SER A 428 21.53 12.23 -12.18
N LEU A 429 20.96 12.46 -13.36
CA LEU A 429 20.60 11.36 -14.26
C LEU A 429 21.85 10.59 -14.70
N SER A 430 21.79 9.27 -14.61
CA SER A 430 22.84 8.38 -15.12
C SER A 430 22.95 8.50 -16.63
N GLU A 431 24.15 8.29 -17.17
CA GLU A 431 24.40 8.32 -18.62
C GLU A 431 23.51 7.32 -19.37
N SER A 432 23.33 6.11 -18.80
CA SER A 432 22.43 5.09 -19.35
C SER A 432 20.97 5.58 -19.43
N HIS A 433 20.44 6.22 -18.37
CA HIS A 433 19.09 6.78 -18.42
C HIS A 433 18.97 7.95 -19.38
N ARG A 434 20.00 8.80 -19.50
CA ARG A 434 20.02 9.87 -20.49
C ARG A 434 19.96 9.31 -21.91
N GLU A 435 20.81 8.34 -22.23
CA GLU A 435 20.87 7.72 -23.56
C GLU A 435 19.55 7.03 -23.91
N ARG A 436 19.06 6.17 -23.01
CA ARG A 436 17.81 5.44 -23.21
C ARG A 436 16.60 6.37 -23.36
N GLY A 437 16.55 7.44 -22.56
CA GLY A 437 15.47 8.41 -22.61
C GLY A 437 15.43 9.19 -23.93
N TRP A 438 16.59 9.65 -24.40
CA TRP A 438 16.68 10.31 -25.70
C TRP A 438 16.35 9.38 -26.87
N GLN A 439 16.82 8.13 -26.85
CA GLN A 439 16.42 7.13 -27.85
C GLN A 439 14.89 6.96 -27.88
N ALA A 440 14.25 6.90 -26.72
CA ALA A 440 12.79 6.83 -26.66
C ALA A 440 12.12 8.10 -27.24
N LEU A 441 12.66 9.29 -26.96
CA LEU A 441 12.15 10.54 -27.54
C LEU A 441 12.32 10.62 -29.06
N GLU A 442 13.41 10.10 -29.62
CA GLU A 442 13.62 10.01 -31.07
C GLU A 442 12.54 9.17 -31.75
N THR A 443 12.07 8.10 -31.11
CA THR A 443 10.93 7.30 -31.64
C THR A 443 9.62 8.09 -31.71
N LEU A 444 9.49 9.15 -30.93
CA LEU A 444 8.37 10.09 -30.95
C LEU A 444 8.62 11.31 -31.86
N GLY A 445 9.74 11.33 -32.57
CA GLY A 445 10.11 12.38 -33.52
C GLY A 445 10.80 13.60 -32.89
N VAL A 446 11.18 13.54 -31.61
CA VAL A 446 11.95 14.61 -30.96
C VAL A 446 13.42 14.50 -31.37
N PRO A 447 14.03 15.54 -31.98
CA PRO A 447 15.45 15.53 -32.34
C PRO A 447 16.37 15.47 -31.12
N ARG A 448 17.54 14.84 -31.27
CA ARG A 448 18.51 14.63 -30.19
C ARG A 448 19.10 15.93 -29.61
N ASP A 449 19.21 16.95 -30.43
CA ASP A 449 19.72 18.28 -30.09
C ASP A 449 18.62 19.27 -29.66
N ALA A 450 17.36 18.81 -29.63
CA ALA A 450 16.25 19.63 -29.18
C ALA A 450 16.34 19.90 -27.66
N TRP A 451 15.68 20.97 -27.23
CA TRP A 451 15.35 21.15 -25.82
C TRP A 451 13.85 20.98 -25.63
N PHE A 452 13.46 20.45 -24.48
CA PHE A 452 12.06 20.21 -24.16
C PHE A 452 11.71 20.67 -22.75
N VAL A 453 10.43 20.94 -22.56
CA VAL A 453 9.80 21.32 -21.30
C VAL A 453 8.81 20.22 -20.94
N CYS A 454 8.82 19.80 -19.68
CA CYS A 454 7.78 18.92 -19.18
C CYS A 454 6.60 19.74 -18.67
N LEU A 455 5.39 19.37 -19.06
CA LEU A 455 4.15 20.02 -18.62
C LEU A 455 3.28 19.01 -17.85
N HIS A 456 2.87 19.37 -16.64
CA HIS A 456 1.91 18.60 -15.85
C HIS A 456 0.84 19.52 -15.27
N VAL A 457 -0.41 19.22 -15.59
CA VAL A 457 -1.57 19.93 -15.06
C VAL A 457 -2.47 18.93 -14.36
N ARG A 458 -2.70 19.12 -13.07
CA ARG A 458 -3.63 18.29 -12.30
C ARG A 458 -5.07 18.61 -12.73
N GLU A 459 -5.81 17.63 -13.24
CA GLU A 459 -7.17 17.78 -13.76
C GLU A 459 -8.21 16.92 -12.99
N PRO A 460 -9.53 17.22 -13.10
CA PRO A 460 -10.58 16.38 -12.56
C PRO A 460 -10.50 14.95 -13.13
N GLY A 461 -10.25 13.95 -12.29
CA GLY A 461 -10.08 12.54 -12.69
C GLY A 461 -8.73 11.95 -12.30
N PHE A 462 -7.73 12.77 -11.96
CA PHE A 462 -6.46 12.32 -11.41
C PHE A 462 -6.68 11.63 -10.05
N HIS A 463 -6.23 10.37 -9.90
CA HIS A 463 -6.37 9.53 -8.70
C HIS A 463 -7.81 9.22 -8.27
N LYS A 464 -8.70 8.77 -9.17
CA LYS A 464 -10.09 8.36 -8.84
C LYS A 464 -10.67 9.21 -7.69
N ASP A 465 -10.53 10.55 -7.77
CA ASP A 465 -10.78 11.48 -6.65
C ASP A 465 -12.15 11.15 -6.07
N SER A 466 -12.17 10.33 -5.01
CA SER A 466 -13.31 9.47 -4.72
C SER A 466 -14.45 10.36 -4.29
N LYS A 467 -15.37 10.63 -5.21
CA LYS A 467 -16.54 11.48 -5.03
C LYS A 467 -16.17 12.92 -4.54
N GLY A 468 -15.23 13.59 -5.22
CA GLY A 468 -15.42 14.98 -5.66
C GLY A 468 -15.32 16.17 -4.69
N LEU A 469 -14.78 16.07 -3.46
CA LEU A 469 -14.76 17.25 -2.56
C LEU A 469 -13.40 17.58 -1.90
N TYR A 470 -12.37 16.74 -1.96
CA TYR A 470 -11.23 16.94 -1.05
C TYR A 470 -10.10 17.81 -1.60
N GLN A 471 -9.54 17.57 -2.79
CA GLN A 471 -8.35 18.31 -3.29
C GLN A 471 -8.62 19.07 -4.60
N THR A 472 -9.88 19.27 -4.96
CA THR A 472 -10.31 19.77 -6.27
C THR A 472 -9.81 21.18 -6.59
N PHE A 473 -9.64 22.05 -5.60
CA PHE A 473 -9.12 23.41 -5.81
C PHE A 473 -7.63 23.46 -6.20
N ARG A 474 -6.90 22.34 -6.17
CA ARG A 474 -5.53 22.26 -6.73
C ARG A 474 -5.51 21.96 -8.22
N ASN A 475 -6.67 21.60 -8.78
CA ASN A 475 -6.78 21.34 -10.20
C ASN A 475 -6.71 22.64 -11.00
N ALA A 476 -6.39 22.52 -12.28
CA ALA A 476 -6.47 23.61 -13.24
C ALA A 476 -6.91 23.05 -14.59
N ASN A 477 -7.39 23.93 -15.46
CA ASN A 477 -7.77 23.55 -16.83
C ASN A 477 -6.52 23.52 -17.73
N ILE A 478 -6.23 22.40 -18.40
CA ILE A 478 -5.12 22.31 -19.36
C ILE A 478 -5.25 23.30 -20.53
N ASP A 479 -6.47 23.70 -20.89
CA ASP A 479 -6.72 24.58 -22.03
C ASP A 479 -6.13 26.00 -21.80
N THR A 480 -5.93 26.41 -20.53
CA THR A 480 -5.30 27.70 -20.19
C THR A 480 -3.78 27.72 -20.41
N TYR A 481 -3.15 26.60 -20.75
CA TYR A 481 -1.72 26.51 -21.04
C TYR A 481 -1.40 26.64 -22.53
N SER A 482 -2.42 26.75 -23.39
CA SER A 482 -2.27 26.84 -24.84
C SER A 482 -1.28 27.92 -25.29
N LEU A 483 -1.37 29.13 -24.72
CA LEU A 483 -0.47 30.24 -25.05
C LEU A 483 0.99 29.96 -24.60
N ALA A 484 1.18 29.38 -23.42
CA ALA A 484 2.50 28.98 -22.94
C ALA A 484 3.14 27.90 -23.81
N ILE A 485 2.34 26.90 -24.23
CA ILE A 485 2.77 25.85 -25.16
C ILE A 485 3.21 26.48 -26.49
N GLN A 486 2.40 27.37 -27.04
CA GLN A 486 2.72 28.09 -28.28
C GLN A 486 4.03 28.85 -28.16
N THR A 487 4.22 29.63 -27.09
CA THR A 487 5.46 30.39 -26.83
C THR A 487 6.70 29.49 -26.80
N ILE A 488 6.61 28.31 -26.18
CA ILE A 488 7.73 27.35 -26.12
C ILE A 488 8.06 26.82 -27.52
N VAL A 489 7.03 26.43 -28.29
CA VAL A 489 7.18 25.90 -29.64
C VAL A 489 7.75 26.95 -30.60
N GLU A 490 7.26 28.20 -30.53
CA GLU A 490 7.77 29.31 -31.34
C GLU A 490 9.24 29.64 -31.06
N ARG A 491 9.74 29.35 -29.85
CA ARG A 491 11.17 29.41 -29.51
C ARG A 491 11.97 28.15 -29.88
N GLY A 492 11.36 27.23 -30.63
CA GLY A 492 12.00 25.99 -31.09
C GLY A 492 12.03 24.86 -30.04
N GLY A 493 11.33 25.02 -28.92
CA GLY A 493 11.24 24.00 -27.89
C GLY A 493 10.18 22.94 -28.17
N TRP A 494 10.28 21.82 -27.45
CA TRP A 494 9.24 20.79 -27.40
C TRP A 494 8.50 20.83 -26.07
N VAL A 495 7.21 20.50 -26.10
CA VAL A 495 6.43 20.31 -24.87
C VAL A 495 6.07 18.84 -24.73
N ILE A 496 6.47 18.24 -23.61
CA ILE A 496 6.14 16.84 -23.30
C ILE A 496 5.19 16.83 -22.10
N ARG A 497 3.94 16.47 -22.34
CA ARG A 497 2.94 16.38 -21.28
C ARG A 497 3.14 15.09 -20.49
N VAL A 498 3.51 15.24 -19.22
CA VAL A 498 3.69 14.14 -18.27
C VAL A 498 2.49 14.02 -17.33
N GLY A 499 2.35 12.87 -16.69
CA GLY A 499 1.30 12.59 -15.70
C GLY A 499 0.65 11.22 -15.87
N ASP A 500 -0.62 11.11 -15.46
CA ASP A 500 -1.39 9.86 -15.43
C ASP A 500 -2.28 9.69 -16.67
N PRO A 501 -2.46 8.46 -17.21
CA PRO A 501 -3.36 8.18 -18.32
C PRO A 501 -4.84 8.50 -18.06
N SER A 502 -5.24 8.79 -16.82
CA SER A 502 -6.61 9.21 -16.48
C SER A 502 -6.91 10.69 -16.77
N MET A 503 -5.89 11.48 -17.14
CA MET A 503 -6.05 12.89 -17.47
C MET A 503 -6.72 13.10 -18.84
N LYS A 504 -7.18 14.31 -19.15
CA LYS A 504 -7.74 14.63 -20.48
C LYS A 504 -6.64 14.49 -21.54
N PRO A 505 -6.79 13.74 -22.64
CA PRO A 505 -5.77 13.71 -23.69
C PRO A 505 -5.53 15.07 -24.35
N LEU A 506 -4.29 15.36 -24.76
CA LEU A 506 -4.00 16.53 -25.60
C LEU A 506 -4.32 16.23 -27.07
N PRO A 507 -4.89 17.20 -27.81
CA PRO A 507 -4.99 17.06 -29.25
C PRO A 507 -3.59 17.06 -29.89
N PRO A 508 -3.37 16.27 -30.97
CA PRO A 508 -2.10 16.26 -31.68
C PRO A 508 -1.71 17.64 -32.19
N GLN A 509 -0.47 18.07 -31.87
CA GLN A 509 0.08 19.35 -32.28
C GLN A 509 1.57 19.19 -32.60
N PRO A 510 2.13 19.94 -33.57
CA PRO A 510 3.57 19.93 -33.84
C PRO A 510 4.37 20.25 -32.59
N GLN A 511 5.44 19.50 -32.35
CA GLN A 511 6.36 19.69 -31.21
C GLN A 511 5.72 19.52 -29.82
N VAL A 512 4.51 18.94 -29.74
CA VAL A 512 3.82 18.61 -28.49
C VAL A 512 3.58 17.11 -28.41
N ILE A 513 4.08 16.50 -27.35
CA ILE A 513 3.98 15.06 -27.09
C ILE A 513 3.06 14.81 -25.90
N ASP A 514 1.98 14.06 -26.11
CA ASP A 514 1.12 13.57 -25.02
C ASP A 514 1.66 12.26 -24.44
N TYR A 515 2.74 12.36 -23.66
CA TYR A 515 3.42 11.20 -23.09
C TYR A 515 2.55 10.45 -22.07
N ALA A 516 1.65 11.14 -21.36
CA ALA A 516 0.73 10.53 -20.40
C ALA A 516 -0.14 9.42 -21.01
N HIS A 517 -0.46 9.50 -22.31
CA HIS A 517 -1.24 8.51 -23.05
C HIS A 517 -0.41 7.67 -24.04
N SER A 518 0.91 7.77 -23.97
CA SER A 518 1.82 7.06 -24.87
C SER A 518 2.16 5.66 -24.38
N SER A 519 2.41 4.74 -25.33
CA SER A 519 2.86 3.37 -25.04
C SER A 519 4.25 3.30 -24.40
N ILE A 520 5.07 4.35 -24.54
CA ILE A 520 6.40 4.39 -23.93
C ILE A 520 6.38 4.83 -22.46
N LYS A 521 5.20 5.17 -21.91
CA LYS A 521 5.07 5.57 -20.51
C LYS A 521 5.57 4.48 -19.57
N SER A 522 6.48 4.85 -18.69
CA SER A 522 7.12 3.94 -17.74
C SER A 522 7.76 4.71 -16.58
N ASP A 523 8.03 4.01 -15.48
CA ASP A 523 8.59 4.58 -14.26
C ASP A 523 9.94 5.28 -14.49
N TRP A 524 10.84 4.66 -15.26
CA TRP A 524 12.16 5.22 -15.60
C TRP A 524 12.07 6.40 -16.57
N MET A 525 11.08 6.39 -17.47
CA MET A 525 10.88 7.48 -18.43
C MET A 525 10.31 8.71 -17.73
N ASP A 526 9.46 8.54 -16.71
CA ASP A 526 9.03 9.63 -15.83
C ASP A 526 10.25 10.32 -15.18
N VAL A 527 11.23 9.54 -14.69
CA VAL A 527 12.47 10.06 -14.07
C VAL A 527 13.34 10.80 -15.09
N PHE A 528 13.57 10.20 -16.28
CA PHE A 528 14.34 10.84 -17.34
C PHE A 528 13.73 12.19 -17.73
N LEU A 529 12.41 12.24 -17.99
CA LEU A 529 11.71 13.46 -18.37
C LEU A 529 11.84 14.55 -17.30
N CYS A 530 11.62 14.21 -16.02
CA CYS A 530 11.80 15.15 -14.92
C CYS A 530 13.23 15.65 -14.77
N GLY A 531 14.25 14.80 -14.98
CA GLY A 531 15.66 15.17 -14.79
C GLY A 531 16.38 15.75 -16.02
N ALA A 532 15.78 15.65 -17.22
CA ALA A 532 16.39 16.10 -18.47
C ALA A 532 15.68 17.29 -19.13
N CYS A 533 14.45 17.60 -18.75
CA CYS A 533 13.78 18.79 -19.27
C CYS A 533 14.53 20.07 -18.88
N ARG A 534 14.40 21.09 -19.74
CA ARG A 534 15.03 22.40 -19.54
C ARG A 534 14.45 23.12 -18.31
N PHE A 535 13.15 22.99 -18.12
CA PHE A 535 12.42 23.32 -16.89
C PHE A 535 11.10 22.56 -16.90
N TYR A 536 10.42 22.54 -15.76
CA TYR A 536 9.15 21.87 -15.57
C TYR A 536 8.03 22.90 -15.35
N ILE A 537 6.90 22.72 -16.01
CA ILE A 537 5.67 23.49 -15.77
C ILE A 537 4.70 22.60 -15.01
N GLY A 538 4.24 23.07 -13.84
CA GLY A 538 3.42 22.27 -12.94
C GLY A 538 2.33 23.04 -12.23
N THR A 539 1.31 22.33 -11.75
CA THR A 539 0.46 22.79 -10.64
C THR A 539 0.88 22.18 -9.31
N THR A 540 0.20 22.50 -8.19
CA THR A 540 0.41 21.86 -6.89
C THR A 540 0.17 20.35 -6.97
N SER A 541 1.22 19.58 -7.25
CA SER A 541 1.18 18.14 -7.51
C SER A 541 2.45 17.49 -6.97
N GLY A 542 2.39 16.20 -6.60
CA GLY A 542 3.59 15.52 -6.10
C GLY A 542 4.73 15.50 -7.13
N LEU A 543 4.39 15.43 -8.42
CA LEU A 543 5.37 15.39 -9.50
C LEU A 543 6.24 16.66 -9.57
N SER A 544 5.75 17.82 -9.13
CA SER A 544 6.55 19.06 -9.11
C SER A 544 7.71 19.02 -8.11
N HIS A 545 7.72 18.07 -7.16
CA HIS A 545 8.84 17.92 -6.24
C HIS A 545 10.02 17.14 -6.84
N VAL A 546 9.84 16.45 -7.98
CA VAL A 546 10.87 15.58 -8.56
C VAL A 546 11.93 16.34 -9.37
N PRO A 547 11.58 17.21 -10.34
CA PRO A 547 12.58 17.89 -11.17
C PRO A 547 13.67 18.65 -10.37
N PRO A 548 13.33 19.40 -9.29
CA PRO A 548 14.34 20.13 -8.53
C PRO A 548 15.37 19.23 -7.83
N THR A 549 15.05 17.96 -7.54
CA THR A 549 16.02 17.00 -6.96
C THR A 549 17.18 16.69 -7.92
N PHE A 550 16.95 16.89 -9.23
CA PHE A 550 17.95 16.81 -10.30
C PHE A 550 18.51 18.18 -10.71
N GLY A 551 18.13 19.25 -10.02
CA GLY A 551 18.51 20.63 -10.35
C GLY A 551 17.71 21.25 -11.50
N VAL A 552 16.59 20.65 -11.90
CA VAL A 552 15.71 21.22 -12.92
C VAL A 552 14.74 22.22 -12.28
N PRO A 553 14.72 23.48 -12.70
CA PRO A 553 13.85 24.49 -12.14
C PRO A 553 12.39 24.33 -12.59
N CYS A 554 11.47 24.83 -11.77
CA CYS A 554 10.04 24.75 -12.03
C CYS A 554 9.38 26.12 -12.21
N ALA A 555 8.56 26.24 -13.24
CA ALA A 555 7.54 27.28 -13.39
C ALA A 555 6.21 26.72 -12.86
N ILE A 556 5.90 27.01 -11.60
CA ILE A 556 4.74 26.46 -10.92
C ILE A 556 3.57 27.43 -11.02
N THR A 557 2.41 26.94 -11.44
CA THR A 557 1.22 27.74 -11.72
C THR A 557 0.03 27.23 -10.92
N ASN A 558 -1.01 28.04 -10.79
CA ASN A 558 -2.23 27.67 -10.08
C ASN A 558 -1.93 27.14 -8.67
N TRP A 559 -0.92 27.70 -8.01
CA TRP A 559 -0.39 27.16 -6.78
C TRP A 559 -1.32 27.45 -5.60
N THR A 560 -1.62 26.40 -4.83
CA THR A 560 -2.36 26.48 -3.56
C THR A 560 -1.97 25.30 -2.67
N PRO A 561 -1.75 25.50 -1.36
CA PRO A 561 -2.06 26.71 -0.61
C PRO A 561 -0.86 27.66 -0.47
N MET A 562 -1.12 28.95 -0.20
CA MET A 562 -0.09 30.00 -0.25
C MET A 562 0.89 30.04 0.92
N GLY A 563 0.52 29.47 2.07
CA GLY A 563 1.43 29.32 3.22
C GLY A 563 2.54 28.29 2.98
N ILE A 564 2.41 27.45 1.95
CA ILE A 564 3.39 26.43 1.57
C ILE A 564 3.91 26.82 0.18
N ARG A 565 5.16 27.28 0.03
CA ARG A 565 5.73 27.61 -1.29
C ARG A 565 6.83 26.60 -1.68
N SER A 566 7.33 26.70 -2.92
CA SER A 566 8.50 25.91 -3.30
C SER A 566 9.71 26.32 -2.45
N ALA A 567 10.50 25.34 -2.04
CA ALA A 567 11.71 25.58 -1.25
C ALA A 567 12.94 25.92 -2.11
N TYR A 568 12.84 25.93 -3.45
CA TYR A 568 13.98 26.13 -4.35
C TYR A 568 14.03 27.57 -4.89
N SER A 569 15.20 28.21 -4.85
CA SER A 569 15.36 29.60 -5.35
C SER A 569 15.24 29.73 -6.87
N ALA A 570 15.51 28.65 -7.59
CA ALA A 570 15.43 28.62 -9.05
C ALA A 570 13.98 28.65 -9.55
N ASP A 571 13.02 28.21 -8.72
CA ASP A 571 11.60 28.15 -9.05
C ASP A 571 10.93 29.53 -9.05
N VAL A 572 9.95 29.68 -9.94
CA VAL A 572 9.04 30.83 -9.98
C VAL A 572 7.59 30.35 -9.92
N LEU A 573 6.74 31.07 -9.18
CA LEU A 573 5.38 30.65 -8.86
C LEU A 573 4.32 31.66 -9.30
N LEU A 574 3.17 31.14 -9.74
CA LEU A 574 1.88 31.83 -9.76
C LEU A 574 0.93 31.17 -8.78
N PRO A 575 0.51 31.89 -7.72
CA PRO A 575 -0.51 31.39 -6.83
C PRO A 575 -1.90 31.62 -7.40
N LYS A 576 -2.86 30.81 -6.93
CA LYS A 576 -4.26 31.17 -7.08
C LYS A 576 -4.57 32.38 -6.19
N LEU A 577 -5.39 33.29 -6.70
CA LEU A 577 -6.01 34.33 -5.86
C LEU A 577 -7.16 33.71 -5.08
N TYR A 578 -7.54 34.32 -3.95
CA TYR A 578 -8.61 33.82 -3.09
C TYR A 578 -9.71 34.87 -3.02
N TRP A 579 -10.87 34.56 -3.60
CA TRP A 579 -12.05 35.41 -3.54
C TRP A 579 -12.88 35.09 -2.29
N SER A 580 -13.13 36.09 -1.45
CA SER A 580 -14.04 35.98 -0.30
C SER A 580 -15.46 36.33 -0.74
N GLU A 581 -16.36 35.34 -0.73
CA GLU A 581 -17.78 35.59 -0.98
C GLU A 581 -18.44 36.45 0.09
N PRO A 582 -18.16 36.28 1.40
CA PRO A 582 -18.72 37.17 2.42
C PRO A 582 -18.30 38.63 2.23
N GLU A 583 -17.05 38.88 1.84
CA GLU A 583 -16.48 40.23 1.78
C GLU A 583 -16.49 40.84 0.36
N GLN A 584 -16.81 40.04 -0.66
CA GLN A 584 -16.85 40.46 -2.07
C GLN A 584 -15.55 41.12 -2.54
N ARG A 585 -14.40 40.57 -2.12
CA ARG A 585 -13.06 41.03 -2.49
C ARG A 585 -12.08 39.87 -2.58
N TYR A 586 -10.94 40.13 -3.21
CA TYR A 586 -9.77 39.27 -3.04
C TYR A 586 -9.16 39.45 -1.64
N LEU A 587 -8.73 38.35 -1.06
CA LEU A 587 -7.95 38.34 0.17
C LEU A 587 -6.51 38.83 -0.10
N SER A 588 -5.94 39.56 0.85
CA SER A 588 -4.56 40.03 0.77
C SER A 588 -3.57 38.87 0.92
N PHE A 589 -2.30 39.10 0.54
CA PHE A 589 -1.24 38.10 0.72
C PHE A 589 -1.06 37.72 2.19
N ALA A 590 -1.23 38.67 3.12
CA ALA A 590 -1.16 38.38 4.55
C ALA A 590 -2.26 37.40 5.00
N GLU A 591 -3.49 37.58 4.50
CA GLU A 591 -4.61 36.70 4.83
C GLU A 591 -4.43 35.29 4.23
N VAL A 592 -4.00 35.18 2.97
CA VAL A 592 -3.86 33.85 2.33
C VAL A 592 -2.60 33.09 2.76
N ILE A 593 -1.61 33.77 3.33
CA ILE A 593 -0.40 33.14 3.90
C ILE A 593 -0.65 32.70 5.36
N ASP A 594 -1.55 33.37 6.08
CA ASP A 594 -1.92 33.03 7.44
C ASP A 594 -2.31 31.55 7.58
N PRO A 595 -1.80 30.78 8.56
CA PRO A 595 -2.09 29.36 8.71
C PRO A 595 -3.58 29.02 8.68
N SER A 596 -4.47 29.92 9.14
CA SER A 596 -5.92 29.75 9.09
C SER A 596 -6.50 29.58 7.68
N ILE A 597 -5.74 29.93 6.63
CA ILE A 597 -6.07 29.77 5.21
C ILE A 597 -4.92 29.10 4.45
N GLY A 598 -3.69 29.58 4.64
CA GLY A 598 -2.49 29.24 3.88
C GLY A 598 -1.99 27.82 3.99
N TYR A 599 -2.52 27.00 4.90
CA TYR A 599 -2.23 25.56 4.97
C TYR A 599 -3.41 24.66 4.55
N ILE A 600 -4.55 25.25 4.18
CA ILE A 600 -5.74 24.49 3.80
C ILE A 600 -5.51 23.82 2.44
N GLN A 601 -5.42 22.50 2.44
CA GLN A 601 -5.38 21.71 1.20
C GLN A 601 -6.71 21.00 0.91
N TYR A 602 -7.67 21.07 1.84
CA TYR A 602 -8.97 20.44 1.69
C TYR A 602 -10.08 21.44 1.35
N ALA A 603 -10.75 21.20 0.24
CA ALA A 603 -11.80 22.05 -0.31
C ALA A 603 -12.92 22.41 0.69
N PRO A 604 -13.44 21.49 1.52
CA PRO A 604 -14.55 21.79 2.41
C PRO A 604 -14.23 22.90 3.42
N PHE A 605 -12.97 23.05 3.84
CA PHE A 605 -12.59 24.10 4.79
C PHE A 605 -12.55 25.50 4.16
N LEU A 606 -12.21 25.62 2.87
CA LEU A 606 -12.34 26.89 2.15
C LEU A 606 -13.81 27.21 1.87
N ILE A 607 -14.61 26.21 1.49
CA ILE A 607 -16.05 26.35 1.25
C ILE A 607 -16.77 26.81 2.52
N GLU A 608 -16.46 26.23 3.68
CA GLU A 608 -17.02 26.62 4.98
C GLU A 608 -16.74 28.10 5.30
N LYS A 609 -15.57 28.60 4.88
CA LYS A 609 -15.17 30.00 5.02
C LYS A 609 -15.73 30.92 3.93
N GLY A 610 -16.44 30.40 2.93
CA GLY A 610 -16.91 31.17 1.78
C GLY A 610 -15.76 31.68 0.90
N ILE A 611 -14.64 30.95 0.82
CA ILE A 611 -13.45 31.33 0.08
C ILE A 611 -13.32 30.47 -1.18
N LYS A 612 -13.12 31.12 -2.33
CA LYS A 612 -12.97 30.48 -3.64
C LYS A 612 -11.61 30.78 -4.25
N PRO A 613 -10.72 29.78 -4.41
CA PRO A 613 -9.51 29.92 -5.21
C PRO A 613 -9.85 30.22 -6.67
N VAL A 614 -9.13 31.16 -7.28
CA VAL A 614 -9.30 31.62 -8.65
C VAL A 614 -8.08 31.20 -9.46
N ASP A 615 -8.34 30.49 -10.56
CA ASP A 615 -7.32 30.00 -11.48
C ASP A 615 -6.57 31.15 -12.16
N ASN A 616 -5.28 30.93 -12.43
CA ASN A 616 -4.49 31.88 -13.22
C ASN A 616 -5.00 31.91 -14.67
N THR A 617 -4.94 33.09 -15.28
CA THR A 617 -5.33 33.24 -16.70
C THR A 617 -4.25 32.68 -17.62
N LEU A 618 -4.59 32.46 -18.89
CA LEU A 618 -3.62 31.98 -19.89
C LEU A 618 -2.48 32.99 -20.13
N GLU A 619 -2.75 34.30 -20.02
CA GLU A 619 -1.74 35.36 -20.13
C GLU A 619 -0.79 35.36 -18.93
N GLU A 620 -1.30 35.12 -17.73
CA GLU A 620 -0.48 35.02 -16.51
C GLU A 620 0.45 33.81 -16.60
N ILE A 621 -0.10 32.64 -16.94
CA ILE A 621 0.66 31.40 -17.12
C ILE A 621 1.75 31.61 -18.18
N ASN A 622 1.41 32.21 -19.32
CA ASN A 622 2.39 32.50 -20.36
C ASN A 622 3.47 33.48 -19.90
N ALA A 623 3.10 34.54 -19.17
CA ALA A 623 4.06 35.51 -18.64
C ALA A 623 5.08 34.85 -17.68
N LEU A 624 4.64 33.91 -16.83
CA LEU A 624 5.55 33.15 -15.96
C LEU A 624 6.51 32.27 -16.78
N VAL A 625 6.00 31.62 -17.84
CA VAL A 625 6.82 30.77 -18.72
C VAL A 625 7.87 31.60 -19.48
N VAL A 626 7.49 32.78 -19.97
CA VAL A 626 8.43 33.74 -20.58
C VAL A 626 9.49 34.16 -19.56
N GLU A 627 9.09 34.52 -18.34
CA GLU A 627 10.04 34.88 -17.29
C GLU A 627 11.00 33.72 -16.95
N MET A 628 10.51 32.48 -16.87
CA MET A 628 11.38 31.32 -16.66
C MET A 628 12.40 31.14 -17.78
N LEU A 629 11.97 31.29 -19.04
CA LEU A 629 12.87 31.21 -20.19
C LEU A 629 13.94 32.32 -20.14
N GLU A 630 13.54 33.57 -19.88
CA GLU A 630 14.46 34.71 -19.77
C GLU A 630 15.44 34.54 -18.60
N ARG A 631 15.00 33.98 -17.46
CA ARG A 631 15.87 33.61 -16.33
C ARG A 631 16.94 32.60 -16.74
N LEU A 632 16.54 31.55 -17.45
CA LEU A 632 17.46 30.49 -17.91
C LEU A 632 18.42 30.98 -19.00
N GLU A 633 17.99 31.95 -19.81
CA GLU A 633 18.81 32.61 -20.83
C GLU A 633 19.74 33.67 -20.22
N GLY A 634 19.53 34.06 -18.96
CA GLY A 634 20.26 35.16 -18.30
C GLY A 634 19.92 36.53 -18.88
N SER A 635 18.78 36.66 -19.56
CA SER A 635 18.34 37.86 -20.26
C SER A 635 17.38 38.73 -19.44
N ILE A 636 16.91 38.24 -18.29
CA ILE A 636 16.01 38.99 -17.40
C ILE A 636 16.78 39.96 -16.50
N GLU A 637 16.30 41.20 -16.43
CA GLU A 637 16.70 42.18 -15.42
C GLU A 637 15.47 42.55 -14.59
N TYR A 638 15.59 42.43 -13.27
CA TYR A 638 14.54 42.84 -12.33
C TYR A 638 14.70 44.32 -11.98
N THR A 639 13.61 45.07 -12.07
CA THR A 639 13.60 46.50 -11.71
C THR A 639 13.65 46.68 -10.18
N GLU A 640 13.95 47.90 -9.72
CA GLU A 640 13.86 48.24 -8.29
C GLU A 640 12.46 48.00 -7.72
N GLU A 641 11.41 48.24 -8.52
CA GLU A 641 10.02 47.95 -8.14
C GLU A 641 9.81 46.44 -7.94
N ASP A 642 10.30 45.61 -8.86
CA ASP A 642 10.20 44.14 -8.74
C ASP A 642 10.86 43.60 -7.46
N ILE A 643 12.02 44.16 -7.13
CA ILE A 643 12.76 43.80 -5.92
C ILE A 643 11.96 44.22 -4.67
N CYS A 644 11.47 45.45 -4.64
CA CYS A 644 10.69 45.98 -3.52
C CYS A 644 9.41 45.17 -3.26
N LEU A 645 8.66 44.84 -4.30
CA LEU A 645 7.43 44.04 -4.20
C LEU A 645 7.72 42.63 -3.66
N GLN A 646 8.79 42.00 -4.14
CA GLN A 646 9.19 40.68 -3.66
C GLN A 646 9.62 40.73 -2.17
N GLU A 647 10.36 41.76 -1.76
CA GLU A 647 10.74 41.96 -0.36
C GLU A 647 9.53 42.24 0.55
N GLN A 648 8.51 42.95 0.07
CA GLN A 648 7.24 43.14 0.79
C GLN A 648 6.57 41.80 1.06
N LEU A 649 6.45 40.95 0.04
CA LEU A 649 5.89 39.60 0.19
C LEU A 649 6.71 38.73 1.17
N ASP A 650 8.04 38.83 1.10
CA ASP A 650 8.91 38.06 1.98
C ASP A 650 8.80 38.52 3.44
N ARG A 651 8.59 39.82 3.70
CA ARG A 651 8.26 40.32 5.04
C ARG A 651 6.96 39.71 5.56
N ILE A 652 5.90 39.68 4.74
CA ILE A 652 4.62 39.04 5.10
C ILE A 652 4.82 37.55 5.41
N SER A 653 5.62 36.84 4.60
CA SER A 653 5.85 35.40 4.78
C SER A 653 6.72 35.07 6.00
N SER A 654 7.68 35.94 6.31
CA SER A 654 8.73 35.71 7.32
C SER A 654 8.22 35.47 8.74
N GLN A 655 6.97 35.89 9.02
CA GLN A 655 6.30 35.61 10.29
C GLN A 655 6.08 34.11 10.56
N TYR A 656 6.02 33.29 9.50
CA TYR A 656 5.83 31.84 9.60
C TYR A 656 7.03 31.08 9.04
N THR A 657 7.39 31.33 7.78
CA THR A 657 8.54 30.70 7.10
C THR A 657 8.97 31.54 5.90
N SER A 658 10.28 31.67 5.71
CA SER A 658 10.87 32.30 4.53
C SER A 658 11.15 31.24 3.47
N TYR A 659 10.52 31.39 2.29
CA TYR A 659 10.78 30.55 1.13
C TYR A 659 11.65 31.30 0.12
N PRO A 660 12.65 30.65 -0.51
CA PRO A 660 13.53 31.32 -1.47
C PRO A 660 12.92 31.48 -2.86
N SER A 661 11.85 30.75 -3.17
CA SER A 661 11.15 30.84 -4.45
C SER A 661 10.42 32.17 -4.62
N ARG A 662 10.36 32.68 -5.86
CA ARG A 662 9.75 33.98 -6.17
C ARG A 662 8.34 33.86 -6.73
N LEU A 663 7.53 34.91 -6.60
CA LEU A 663 6.34 35.03 -7.42
C LEU A 663 6.71 35.65 -8.77
N GLY A 664 6.01 35.26 -9.83
CA GLY A 664 6.23 35.83 -11.16
C GLY A 664 6.08 37.35 -11.15
N ARG A 665 7.04 38.07 -11.77
CA ARG A 665 7.16 39.52 -11.68
C ARG A 665 5.88 40.24 -12.15
N ASN A 666 5.35 39.83 -13.31
CA ASN A 666 4.17 40.48 -13.90
C ASN A 666 2.92 40.25 -13.04
N PHE A 667 2.82 39.08 -12.39
CA PHE A 667 1.72 38.78 -11.49
C PHE A 667 1.79 39.64 -10.23
N LEU A 668 2.97 39.73 -9.61
CA LEU A 668 3.15 40.51 -8.39
C LEU A 668 2.97 42.01 -8.63
N GLN A 669 3.43 42.53 -9.77
CA GLN A 669 3.14 43.91 -10.20
C GLN A 669 1.63 44.15 -10.40
N LYS A 670 0.95 43.24 -11.11
CA LYS A 670 -0.49 43.34 -11.40
C LYS A 670 -1.34 43.33 -10.13
N TYR A 671 -0.93 42.58 -9.11
CA TYR A 671 -1.67 42.39 -7.86
C TYR A 671 -0.96 43.01 -6.64
N ARG A 672 -0.16 44.07 -6.86
CA ARG A 672 0.60 44.73 -5.78
C ARG A 672 -0.28 45.28 -4.66
N ASP A 673 -1.52 45.66 -4.97
CA ASP A 673 -2.49 46.16 -3.98
C ASP A 673 -2.91 45.08 -2.96
N LEU A 674 -2.58 43.80 -3.20
CA LEU A 674 -2.79 42.72 -2.23
C LEU A 674 -1.61 42.55 -1.24
N LEU A 675 -0.53 43.34 -1.38
CA LEU A 675 0.60 43.38 -0.44
C LEU A 675 0.36 44.34 0.73
N ASP A 676 -0.57 45.28 0.58
CA ASP A 676 -1.05 46.20 1.61
C ASP A 676 -2.08 45.52 2.52
#